data_AF-A0A177B951-F1
#
_entry.id   AF-A0A177B951-F1
#
_cell.length_a   1.000
_cell.length_b   1.000
_cell.length_c   1.000
_cell.angle_alpha   90.00
_cell.angle_beta   90.00
_cell.angle_gamma   90.00
#
_symmetry.space_group_name_H-M   'P 1'
#
loop_
_entity.id
_entity.type
_entity.pdbx_description
1 polymer ?
#
loop_
_entity_poly.entity_id
_entity_poly.type
_entity_poly.pdbx_seq_one_letter_code
_entity_poly.pdbx_strand_id
1 'polypeptide(L)'
;MAKKTKKTTDKSTADVFDPVTLESSQSATVVLLLNSKEEEVVIKALESLVRYADKCDENRKDLFDLSSLDILIKLTQHENRTIRRNSSMCLAILTKNADVRLYLKRQNGVLSHFINLLGPDESSIIHEYAALSLSNICTDMHAAIDVAQSDALDALTKLLESSDPDVSKNAVETLSILAQNYQCRQLLSNIEIFPSLLNLLKSDYATIQQLSLKTLQLASLNKENRKIMQEFDAVNKLTDFLTHTEWSDLHPNVIFVMENLLEDVEVVEFLVDDMRYKQTLRNNGALRKIAKMLIDVNVEEDETTKKKPTKKDGKSGKKKGQQDADKQNNTESQAEAAIKLSIEIKESLCNIIAKSSSNVDNIKIFHEFEIDKTLLNMLNSDNWNIIHPSCQTLGVMATSSICRESIFKYDGLEVIIKLLKNDHSQVRQSATLCLANLIFENTTNANELNKSSIIDSINSILQESRDNSVINASILLRNMASASATIKSDCIKAGCVKAMLESIKTNANGIIMLTELMKTLSCYLTDCDARKIFDDCNGSSILENCLNLNDINLIRYTSQALTVACNNESIVEKLVSSGVLSKLISIYKSKSRTNIHTKLAIDRIFNFNLTVKFAYLDKLEETDIVTGLFVDVGRVRSLNDKVKTLNELAEEEVNHKKPIILINPDNELCTDNYFEVHEFYLEITINCLLRLNKILNMNEEEAMKFISDNKKEVELMDISSFDLRLTSYIEHVMRNIQPLPTLLDQVEALAMFVSKSMGGFVQSLSIKDCKYQLNLSELRNSLNTNVIPIGLIFKGLQDYRAVLFKILADRLGISCTLERGKYNNYWNTLTVILPEGQKTSSQRRKKMFTKDCIVDLVFHVGRLMDVTTTEAIKYKSF
;
A
#
# COMPACT_ATOMS: atom_id res chain seq x y z
N MET A 1 -113.02 23.90 0.77
CA MET A 1 -111.72 24.27 1.37
C MET A 1 -110.70 23.26 0.84
N ALA A 2 -109.47 23.58 0.42
CA ALA A 2 -108.69 24.83 0.53
C ALA A 2 -108.04 25.27 -0.81
N LYS A 3 -107.62 26.54 -0.86
CA LYS A 3 -106.80 27.18 -1.93
C LYS A 3 -105.31 26.80 -1.71
N LYS A 4 -104.29 27.09 -2.51
CA LYS A 4 -103.89 28.13 -3.50
C LYS A 4 -102.67 27.50 -4.23
N THR A 5 -102.31 27.68 -5.51
CA THR A 5 -102.78 28.51 -6.65
C THR A 5 -102.28 27.86 -7.96
N LYS A 6 -102.72 28.31 -9.13
CA LYS A 6 -102.07 28.02 -10.44
C LYS A 6 -101.72 29.36 -11.09
N LYS A 7 -100.47 29.58 -11.52
CA LYS A 7 -100.07 30.78 -12.29
C LYS A 7 -99.04 30.40 -13.35
N THR A 8 -99.26 30.87 -14.56
CA THR A 8 -98.49 30.59 -15.78
C THR A 8 -97.43 31.65 -16.04
N THR A 9 -96.22 31.22 -16.40
CA THR A 9 -95.09 31.90 -17.07
C THR A 9 -93.95 30.87 -17.11
N ASP A 10 -93.10 30.75 -18.12
CA ASP A 10 -93.07 31.34 -19.46
C ASP A 10 -92.34 30.36 -20.42
N LYS A 11 -92.34 30.60 -21.73
CA LYS A 11 -91.54 29.77 -22.65
C LYS A 11 -90.06 30.13 -22.58
N SER A 12 -89.22 29.24 -22.06
CA SER A 12 -87.80 29.17 -22.42
C SER A 12 -87.51 27.86 -23.14
N THR A 13 -87.18 27.95 -24.43
CA THR A 13 -86.57 26.87 -25.19
C THR A 13 -85.16 26.68 -24.67
N ALA A 14 -84.91 25.58 -23.96
CA ALA A 14 -83.55 25.15 -23.70
C ALA A 14 -83.01 24.53 -25.00
N ASP A 15 -82.08 25.22 -25.65
CA ASP A 15 -81.35 24.67 -26.79
C ASP A 15 -80.47 23.53 -26.30
N VAL A 16 -80.94 22.30 -26.51
CA VAL A 16 -80.13 21.08 -26.39
C VAL A 16 -79.55 20.82 -27.78
N PHE A 17 -78.30 21.23 -27.99
CA PHE A 17 -77.57 20.89 -29.20
C PHE A 17 -77.21 19.41 -29.23
N ASP A 18 -77.28 18.80 -30.41
CA ASP A 18 -76.77 17.45 -30.67
C ASP A 18 -75.24 17.37 -30.41
N PRO A 19 -74.71 16.22 -29.99
CA PRO A 19 -73.28 16.06 -29.72
C PRO A 19 -72.43 16.31 -30.97
N VAL A 20 -71.37 17.10 -30.83
CA VAL A 20 -70.45 17.47 -31.92
C VAL A 20 -69.73 16.22 -32.46
N THR A 21 -70.17 15.74 -33.62
CA THR A 21 -69.55 14.63 -34.36
C THR A 21 -68.50 15.17 -35.33
N LEU A 22 -67.23 14.99 -34.97
CA LEU A 22 -66.10 15.56 -35.72
C LEU A 22 -65.36 14.49 -36.54
N GLU A 23 -65.98 14.06 -37.63
CA GLU A 23 -65.43 13.07 -38.56
C GLU A 23 -64.69 13.71 -39.74
N SER A 24 -63.50 14.27 -39.47
CA SER A 24 -62.59 14.72 -40.54
C SER A 24 -61.54 13.66 -40.87
N SER A 25 -61.40 13.33 -42.15
CA SER A 25 -60.41 12.36 -42.66
C SER A 25 -59.04 12.98 -43.02
N GLN A 26 -58.90 14.31 -42.94
CA GLN A 26 -57.67 15.03 -43.28
C GLN A 26 -57.04 15.65 -42.03
N SER A 27 -55.80 15.23 -41.72
CA SER A 27 -55.01 15.70 -40.57
C SER A 27 -54.86 17.22 -40.56
N ALA A 28 -54.54 17.85 -41.71
CA ALA A 28 -54.44 19.29 -41.86
C ALA A 28 -55.70 20.05 -41.40
N THR A 29 -56.89 19.54 -41.71
CA THR A 29 -58.16 20.15 -41.27
C THR A 29 -58.33 20.04 -39.75
N VAL A 30 -57.92 18.92 -39.14
CA VAL A 30 -57.99 18.74 -37.69
C VAL A 30 -56.99 19.64 -36.97
N VAL A 31 -55.78 19.84 -37.52
CA VAL A 31 -54.79 20.79 -36.98
C VAL A 31 -55.32 22.23 -37.02
N LEU A 32 -56.04 22.64 -38.07
CA LEU A 32 -56.66 23.98 -38.14
C LEU A 32 -57.73 24.18 -37.04
N LEU A 33 -58.50 23.13 -36.72
CA LEU A 33 -59.56 23.18 -35.70
C LEU A 33 -59.03 23.36 -34.26
N LEU A 34 -57.75 23.12 -34.01
CA LEU A 34 -57.09 23.45 -32.74
C LEU A 34 -57.09 24.94 -32.40
N ASN A 35 -57.26 25.82 -33.40
CA ASN A 35 -57.41 27.27 -33.22
C ASN A 35 -58.86 27.73 -33.05
N SER A 36 -59.82 26.80 -32.89
CA SER A 36 -61.22 27.14 -32.60
C SER A 36 -61.34 27.86 -31.25
N LYS A 37 -62.35 28.73 -31.14
CA LYS A 37 -62.75 29.34 -29.85
C LYS A 37 -63.65 28.44 -29.02
N GLU A 38 -64.28 27.45 -29.65
CA GLU A 38 -65.19 26.51 -28.99
C GLU A 38 -64.39 25.35 -28.39
N GLU A 39 -64.36 25.25 -27.06
CA GLU A 39 -63.53 24.28 -26.34
C GLU A 39 -63.86 22.83 -26.74
N GLU A 40 -65.14 22.48 -26.93
CA GLU A 40 -65.57 21.15 -27.39
C GLU A 40 -64.99 20.79 -28.77
N VAL A 41 -64.85 21.76 -29.67
CA VAL A 41 -64.24 21.55 -31.00
C VAL A 41 -62.75 21.26 -30.86
N VAL A 42 -62.05 21.99 -29.98
CA VAL A 42 -60.63 21.75 -29.69
C VAL A 42 -60.42 20.39 -29.02
N ILE A 43 -61.28 20.00 -28.06
CA ILE A 43 -61.24 18.69 -27.40
C ILE A 43 -61.41 17.57 -28.42
N LYS A 44 -62.42 17.63 -29.30
CA LYS A 44 -62.65 16.62 -30.34
C LYS A 44 -61.54 16.57 -31.39
N ALA A 45 -60.97 17.72 -31.75
CA ALA A 45 -59.80 17.78 -32.62
C ALA A 45 -58.59 17.07 -31.98
N LEU A 46 -58.27 17.38 -30.71
CA LEU A 46 -57.18 16.72 -29.97
C LEU A 46 -57.40 15.21 -29.80
N GLU A 47 -58.61 14.76 -29.46
CA GLU A 47 -58.94 13.32 -29.38
C GLU A 47 -58.68 12.60 -30.72
N SER A 48 -59.00 13.25 -31.84
CA SER A 48 -58.74 12.71 -33.18
C SER A 48 -57.24 12.68 -33.50
N LEU A 49 -56.49 13.75 -33.19
CA LEU A 49 -55.04 13.82 -33.40
C LEU A 49 -54.26 12.80 -32.57
N VAL A 50 -54.64 12.59 -31.30
CA VAL A 50 -54.06 11.55 -30.44
C VAL A 50 -54.20 10.17 -31.11
N ARG A 51 -55.41 9.82 -31.56
CA ARG A 51 -55.69 8.54 -32.25
C ARG A 51 -55.02 8.44 -33.62
N TYR A 52 -54.70 9.57 -34.26
CA TYR A 52 -53.97 9.60 -35.52
C TYR A 52 -52.47 9.39 -35.30
N ALA A 53 -51.87 10.15 -34.38
CA ALA A 53 -50.45 10.13 -34.04
C ALA A 53 -49.97 8.80 -33.45
N ASP A 54 -50.82 8.05 -32.75
CA ASP A 54 -50.36 6.80 -32.12
C ASP A 54 -50.22 5.64 -33.10
N LYS A 55 -50.94 5.67 -34.26
CA LYS A 55 -51.00 4.57 -35.23
C LYS A 55 -49.67 4.19 -35.88
N CYS A 56 -48.87 5.16 -36.30
CA CYS A 56 -47.57 4.92 -36.95
C CYS A 56 -46.68 6.17 -36.93
N ASP A 57 -45.40 6.02 -37.25
CA ASP A 57 -44.43 7.12 -37.24
C ASP A 57 -44.62 8.09 -38.41
N GLU A 58 -45.18 7.66 -39.54
CA GLU A 58 -45.54 8.52 -40.66
C GLU A 58 -46.59 9.56 -40.26
N ASN A 59 -47.59 9.17 -39.46
CA ASN A 59 -48.60 10.11 -38.95
C ASN A 59 -48.01 11.13 -37.97
N ARG A 60 -47.00 10.74 -37.18
CA ARG A 60 -46.27 11.66 -36.28
C ARG A 60 -45.47 12.68 -37.09
N LYS A 61 -44.88 12.24 -38.20
CA LYS A 61 -44.17 13.10 -39.15
C LYS A 61 -45.12 14.02 -39.92
N ASP A 62 -46.27 13.54 -40.38
CA ASP A 62 -47.31 14.37 -41.02
C ASP A 62 -47.75 15.53 -40.12
N LEU A 63 -48.03 15.27 -38.84
CA LEU A 63 -48.38 16.33 -37.88
C LEU A 63 -47.22 17.31 -37.60
N PHE A 64 -45.98 16.82 -37.61
CA PHE A 64 -44.79 17.67 -37.52
C PHE A 64 -44.65 18.59 -38.73
N ASP A 65 -44.78 18.05 -39.94
CA ASP A 65 -44.68 18.78 -41.22
C ASP A 65 -45.84 19.80 -41.36
N LEU A 66 -47.00 19.54 -40.73
CA LEU A 66 -48.13 20.47 -40.60
C LEU A 66 -47.93 21.58 -39.54
N SER A 67 -46.73 21.70 -38.95
CA SER A 67 -46.39 22.69 -37.91
C SER A 67 -47.33 22.67 -36.69
N SER A 68 -47.88 21.51 -36.32
CA SER A 68 -48.87 21.43 -35.22
C SER A 68 -48.25 21.66 -33.83
N LEU A 69 -46.92 21.53 -33.68
CA LEU A 69 -46.23 21.55 -32.40
C LEU A 69 -46.43 22.85 -31.62
N ASP A 70 -46.29 24.02 -32.26
CA ASP A 70 -46.41 25.32 -31.58
C ASP A 70 -47.82 25.54 -31.01
N ILE A 71 -48.85 25.07 -31.74
CA ILE A 71 -50.24 25.11 -31.29
C ILE A 71 -50.42 24.18 -30.08
N LEU A 72 -49.91 22.95 -30.15
CA LEU A 72 -50.00 21.97 -29.08
C LEU A 72 -49.27 22.43 -27.80
N ILE A 73 -48.06 23.00 -27.93
CA ILE A 73 -47.28 23.57 -26.80
C ILE A 73 -48.06 24.71 -26.13
N LYS A 74 -48.77 25.55 -26.90
CA LYS A 74 -49.63 26.58 -26.33
C LYS A 74 -50.85 25.98 -25.62
N LEU A 75 -51.45 24.92 -26.19
CA LEU A 75 -52.62 24.25 -25.61
C LEU A 75 -52.32 23.44 -24.34
N THR A 76 -51.06 23.09 -24.04
CA THR A 76 -50.72 22.51 -22.72
C THR A 76 -50.82 23.50 -21.57
N GLN A 77 -51.03 24.80 -21.84
CA GLN A 77 -51.23 25.84 -20.82
C GLN A 77 -52.69 26.32 -20.71
N HIS A 78 -53.62 25.67 -21.43
CA HIS A 78 -55.01 26.08 -21.49
C HIS A 78 -55.74 26.00 -20.13
N GLU A 79 -56.72 26.86 -19.86
CA GLU A 79 -57.43 26.83 -18.57
C GLU A 79 -58.26 25.54 -18.39
N ASN A 80 -58.96 25.11 -19.45
CA ASN A 80 -59.66 23.82 -19.51
C ASN A 80 -58.68 22.63 -19.38
N ARG A 81 -58.88 21.84 -18.31
CA ARG A 81 -58.08 20.66 -17.96
C ARG A 81 -58.08 19.56 -19.04
N THR A 82 -59.20 19.36 -19.73
CA THR A 82 -59.33 18.36 -20.80
C THR A 82 -58.49 18.73 -22.02
N ILE A 83 -58.43 20.03 -22.35
CA ILE A 83 -57.57 20.54 -23.43
C ILE A 83 -56.09 20.37 -23.07
N ARG A 84 -55.66 20.74 -21.85
CA ARG A 84 -54.27 20.49 -21.40
C ARG A 84 -53.90 19.01 -21.47
N ARG A 85 -54.77 18.14 -20.93
CA ARG A 85 -54.58 16.69 -20.93
C ARG A 85 -54.40 16.15 -22.36
N ASN A 86 -55.36 16.42 -23.25
CA ASN A 86 -55.32 15.85 -24.59
C ASN A 86 -54.18 16.44 -25.43
N SER A 87 -53.79 17.71 -25.22
CA SER A 87 -52.61 18.30 -25.87
C SER A 87 -51.30 17.68 -25.36
N SER A 88 -51.17 17.49 -24.05
CA SER A 88 -49.99 16.84 -23.43
C SER A 88 -49.84 15.40 -23.91
N MET A 89 -50.95 14.65 -23.99
CA MET A 89 -51.00 13.31 -24.57
C MET A 89 -50.54 13.29 -26.04
N CYS A 90 -51.05 14.23 -26.85
CA CYS A 90 -50.66 14.33 -28.26
C CYS A 90 -49.17 14.64 -28.41
N LEU A 91 -48.62 15.60 -27.65
CA LEU A 91 -47.19 15.90 -27.66
C LEU A 91 -46.34 14.71 -27.22
N ALA A 92 -46.71 14.02 -26.15
CA ALA A 92 -45.97 12.86 -25.66
C ALA A 92 -45.86 11.76 -26.72
N ILE A 93 -46.95 11.47 -27.44
CA ILE A 93 -46.94 10.52 -28.56
C ILE A 93 -46.04 11.01 -29.70
N LEU A 94 -46.08 12.31 -30.03
CA LEU A 94 -45.20 12.91 -31.04
C LEU A 94 -43.71 12.87 -30.66
N THR A 95 -43.36 13.00 -29.37
CA THR A 95 -41.95 12.92 -28.92
C THR A 95 -41.26 11.58 -29.18
N LYS A 96 -42.01 10.51 -29.51
CA LYS A 96 -41.45 9.24 -30.00
C LYS A 96 -40.64 9.45 -31.31
N ASN A 97 -41.02 10.42 -32.14
CA ASN A 97 -40.30 10.80 -33.37
C ASN A 97 -39.05 11.67 -33.06
N ALA A 98 -37.93 11.40 -33.71
CA ALA A 98 -36.65 12.09 -33.46
C ALA A 98 -36.62 13.56 -33.93
N ASP A 99 -37.26 13.89 -35.05
CA ASP A 99 -37.33 15.26 -35.59
C ASP A 99 -38.11 16.17 -34.63
N VAL A 100 -39.20 15.64 -34.04
CA VAL A 100 -39.98 16.32 -32.99
C VAL A 100 -39.11 16.62 -31.76
N ARG A 101 -38.32 15.66 -31.27
CA ARG A 101 -37.41 15.91 -30.12
C ARG A 101 -36.38 17.00 -30.41
N LEU A 102 -35.78 16.96 -31.61
CA LEU A 102 -34.81 17.97 -32.05
C LEU A 102 -35.43 19.36 -32.19
N TYR A 103 -36.70 19.44 -32.59
CA TYR A 103 -37.46 20.70 -32.63
C TYR A 103 -37.76 21.23 -31.23
N LEU A 104 -38.36 20.42 -30.36
CA LEU A 104 -38.74 20.82 -29.00
C LEU A 104 -37.53 21.30 -28.18
N LYS A 105 -36.37 20.67 -28.34
CA LYS A 105 -35.11 21.08 -27.72
C LYS A 105 -34.64 22.50 -28.13
N ARG A 106 -34.98 22.96 -29.34
CA ARG A 106 -34.61 24.30 -29.84
C ARG A 106 -35.57 25.40 -29.40
N GLN A 107 -36.73 25.03 -28.86
CA GLN A 107 -37.75 25.99 -28.45
C GLN A 107 -37.57 26.40 -26.98
N ASN A 108 -37.34 27.70 -26.77
CA ASN A 108 -37.10 28.25 -25.43
C ASN A 108 -38.30 28.01 -24.50
N GLY A 109 -38.02 27.52 -23.28
CA GLY A 109 -39.02 27.30 -22.23
C GLY A 109 -39.82 25.99 -22.34
N VAL A 110 -39.72 25.23 -23.42
CA VAL A 110 -40.50 23.98 -23.61
C VAL A 110 -40.20 22.93 -22.55
N LEU A 111 -38.94 22.77 -22.14
CA LEU A 111 -38.57 21.88 -21.02
C LEU A 111 -39.26 22.32 -19.72
N SER A 112 -39.24 23.62 -19.40
CA SER A 112 -39.90 24.19 -18.23
C SER A 112 -41.41 23.94 -18.25
N HIS A 113 -42.06 23.96 -19.42
CA HIS A 113 -43.48 23.62 -19.53
C HIS A 113 -43.75 22.15 -19.17
N PHE A 114 -42.95 21.20 -19.66
CA PHE A 114 -43.09 19.79 -19.28
C PHE A 114 -42.82 19.55 -17.78
N ILE A 115 -41.87 20.27 -17.20
CA ILE A 115 -41.56 20.18 -15.76
C ILE A 115 -42.72 20.75 -14.92
N ASN A 116 -43.32 21.88 -15.32
CA ASN A 116 -44.50 22.43 -14.65
C ASN A 116 -45.70 21.48 -14.69
N LEU A 117 -45.86 20.68 -15.76
CA LEU A 117 -46.91 19.66 -15.86
C LEU A 117 -46.68 18.45 -14.92
N LEU A 118 -45.51 18.31 -14.29
CA LEU A 118 -45.28 17.37 -13.19
C LEU A 118 -45.75 17.91 -11.83
N GLY A 119 -46.30 19.13 -11.78
CA GLY A 119 -46.76 19.78 -10.55
C GLY A 119 -47.91 19.02 -9.86
N PRO A 120 -48.00 19.10 -8.52
CA PRO A 120 -48.94 18.29 -7.72
C PRO A 120 -50.43 18.60 -7.97
N ASP A 121 -50.74 19.75 -8.58
CA ASP A 121 -52.12 20.19 -8.87
C ASP A 121 -52.70 19.59 -10.17
N GLU A 122 -51.88 18.94 -10.99
CA GLU A 122 -52.32 18.30 -12.25
C GLU A 122 -52.79 16.85 -12.05
N SER A 123 -53.53 16.32 -13.02
CA SER A 123 -54.06 14.94 -12.97
C SER A 123 -53.00 13.88 -13.30
N SER A 124 -53.14 12.65 -12.80
CA SER A 124 -52.22 11.53 -13.09
C SER A 124 -51.94 11.34 -14.58
N ILE A 125 -52.95 11.49 -15.43
CA ILE A 125 -52.82 11.35 -16.89
C ILE A 125 -51.96 12.48 -17.52
N ILE A 126 -51.92 13.66 -16.90
CA ILE A 126 -50.99 14.72 -17.29
C ILE A 126 -49.57 14.36 -16.82
N HIS A 127 -49.41 13.85 -15.59
CA HIS A 127 -48.12 13.36 -15.09
C HIS A 127 -47.55 12.23 -15.95
N GLU A 128 -48.38 11.28 -16.38
CA GLU A 128 -48.02 10.16 -17.28
C GLU A 128 -47.38 10.68 -18.57
N TYR A 129 -48.05 11.60 -19.27
CA TYR A 129 -47.61 12.12 -20.56
C TYR A 129 -46.52 13.20 -20.45
N ALA A 130 -46.47 13.95 -19.35
CA ALA A 130 -45.36 14.85 -19.07
C ALA A 130 -44.07 14.06 -18.79
N ALA A 131 -44.14 13.01 -17.96
CA ALA A 131 -43.01 12.12 -17.71
C ALA A 131 -42.59 11.36 -18.98
N LEU A 132 -43.53 10.85 -19.79
CA LEU A 132 -43.22 10.21 -21.08
C LEU A 132 -42.57 11.18 -22.09
N SER A 133 -42.98 12.45 -22.10
CA SER A 133 -42.35 13.48 -22.93
C SER A 133 -40.90 13.71 -22.49
N LEU A 134 -40.67 13.81 -21.18
CA LEU A 134 -39.33 13.98 -20.60
C LEU A 134 -38.44 12.75 -20.82
N SER A 135 -38.93 11.52 -20.64
CA SER A 135 -38.14 10.31 -20.89
C SER A 135 -37.65 10.25 -22.34
N ASN A 136 -38.55 10.52 -23.30
CA ASN A 136 -38.20 10.60 -24.71
C ASN A 136 -37.18 11.72 -24.99
N ILE A 137 -37.39 12.93 -24.48
CA ILE A 137 -36.50 14.09 -24.71
C ILE A 137 -35.11 13.87 -24.08
N CYS A 138 -35.03 13.27 -22.88
CA CYS A 138 -33.78 12.98 -22.17
C CYS A 138 -32.90 11.91 -22.84
N THR A 139 -33.34 11.30 -23.94
CA THR A 139 -32.45 10.48 -24.81
C THR A 139 -31.31 11.31 -25.42
N ASP A 140 -31.44 12.65 -25.47
CA ASP A 140 -30.34 13.58 -25.75
C ASP A 140 -29.58 13.95 -24.46
N MET A 141 -28.25 13.78 -24.49
CA MET A 141 -27.40 13.97 -23.30
C MET A 141 -27.40 15.40 -22.73
N HIS A 142 -27.63 16.43 -23.54
CA HIS A 142 -27.69 17.81 -23.04
C HIS A 142 -29.05 18.09 -22.40
N ALA A 143 -30.15 17.67 -23.04
CA ALA A 143 -31.48 17.82 -22.48
C ALA A 143 -31.62 17.06 -21.14
N ALA A 144 -30.96 15.91 -21.00
CA ALA A 144 -30.86 15.19 -19.73
C ALA A 144 -30.18 16.02 -18.62
N ILE A 145 -29.13 16.78 -18.93
CA ILE A 145 -28.45 17.65 -17.95
C ILE A 145 -29.36 18.83 -17.58
N ASP A 146 -29.96 19.50 -18.56
CA ASP A 146 -30.83 20.66 -18.35
C ASP A 146 -32.06 20.29 -17.48
N VAL A 147 -32.67 19.12 -17.74
CA VAL A 147 -33.77 18.58 -16.93
C VAL A 147 -33.29 18.21 -15.53
N ALA A 148 -32.14 17.57 -15.38
CA ALA A 148 -31.61 17.18 -14.07
C ALA A 148 -31.14 18.36 -13.20
N GLN A 149 -30.79 19.51 -13.80
CA GLN A 149 -30.46 20.75 -13.09
C GLN A 149 -31.68 21.60 -12.71
N SER A 150 -32.87 21.21 -13.18
CA SER A 150 -34.15 21.84 -12.85
C SER A 150 -34.87 21.10 -11.72
N ASP A 151 -35.97 21.66 -11.20
CA ASP A 151 -36.84 21.03 -10.17
C ASP A 151 -37.53 19.71 -10.62
N ALA A 152 -37.17 19.18 -11.80
CA ALA A 152 -37.71 17.95 -12.37
C ALA A 152 -37.33 16.71 -11.55
N LEU A 153 -36.15 16.67 -10.94
CA LEU A 153 -35.72 15.51 -10.14
C LEU A 153 -36.62 15.30 -8.91
N ASP A 154 -36.93 16.37 -8.17
CA ASP A 154 -37.89 16.35 -7.05
C ASP A 154 -39.30 15.98 -7.50
N ALA A 155 -39.76 16.54 -8.63
CA ALA A 155 -41.08 16.24 -9.16
C ALA A 155 -41.21 14.77 -9.59
N LEU A 156 -40.25 14.26 -10.38
CA LEU A 156 -40.20 12.86 -10.80
C LEU A 156 -40.08 11.90 -9.61
N THR A 157 -39.32 12.27 -8.57
CA THR A 157 -39.18 11.46 -7.35
C THR A 157 -40.51 11.30 -6.62
N LYS A 158 -41.29 12.39 -6.46
CA LYS A 158 -42.64 12.33 -5.88
C LYS A 158 -43.60 11.47 -6.71
N LEU A 159 -43.47 11.49 -8.03
CA LEU A 159 -44.29 10.68 -8.94
C LEU A 159 -43.97 9.18 -8.91
N LEU A 160 -42.84 8.75 -8.33
CA LEU A 160 -42.56 7.33 -8.08
C LEU A 160 -43.61 6.69 -7.15
N GLU A 161 -44.14 7.48 -6.21
CA GLU A 161 -45.13 7.06 -5.19
C GLU A 161 -46.59 7.20 -5.68
N SER A 162 -46.78 7.50 -6.96
CA SER A 162 -48.11 7.52 -7.59
C SER A 162 -48.83 6.18 -7.46
N SER A 163 -50.12 6.22 -7.17
CA SER A 163 -51.02 5.06 -7.24
C SER A 163 -51.32 4.61 -8.68
N ASP A 164 -50.97 5.45 -9.67
CA ASP A 164 -51.09 5.18 -11.09
C ASP A 164 -49.77 4.55 -11.61
N PRO A 165 -49.77 3.27 -12.03
CA PRO A 165 -48.55 2.55 -12.39
C PRO A 165 -47.90 3.08 -13.66
N ASP A 166 -48.65 3.65 -14.61
CA ASP A 166 -48.09 4.21 -15.84
C ASP A 166 -47.33 5.52 -15.56
N VAL A 167 -47.82 6.32 -14.60
CA VAL A 167 -47.10 7.48 -14.05
C VAL A 167 -45.79 7.05 -13.38
N SER A 168 -45.86 6.10 -12.45
CA SER A 168 -44.68 5.61 -11.72
C SER A 168 -43.65 5.00 -12.66
N LYS A 169 -44.10 4.19 -13.64
CA LYS A 169 -43.27 3.61 -14.72
C LYS A 169 -42.56 4.70 -15.53
N ASN A 170 -43.28 5.71 -16.02
CA ASN A 170 -42.67 6.75 -16.86
C ASN A 170 -41.73 7.67 -16.05
N ALA A 171 -42.03 7.90 -14.77
CA ALA A 171 -41.15 8.62 -13.86
C ALA A 171 -39.82 7.87 -13.62
N VAL A 172 -39.88 6.57 -13.26
CA VAL A 172 -38.66 5.76 -13.06
C VAL A 172 -37.89 5.55 -14.36
N GLU A 173 -38.55 5.43 -15.52
CA GLU A 173 -37.89 5.38 -16.82
C GLU A 173 -37.13 6.67 -17.14
N THR A 174 -37.72 7.83 -16.88
CA THR A 174 -37.05 9.13 -17.03
C THR A 174 -35.80 9.19 -16.17
N LEU A 175 -35.92 8.84 -14.88
CA LEU A 175 -34.80 8.82 -13.93
C LEU A 175 -33.72 7.79 -14.32
N SER A 176 -34.11 6.65 -14.91
CA SER A 176 -33.18 5.65 -15.46
C SER A 176 -32.37 6.20 -16.65
N ILE A 177 -32.99 7.01 -17.51
CA ILE A 177 -32.32 7.68 -18.63
C ILE A 177 -31.36 8.74 -18.11
N LEU A 178 -31.79 9.59 -17.17
CA LEU A 178 -30.93 10.57 -16.51
C LEU A 178 -29.72 9.90 -15.85
N ALA A 179 -29.91 8.79 -15.13
CA ALA A 179 -28.83 8.05 -14.45
C ALA A 179 -27.75 7.48 -15.41
N GLN A 180 -27.98 7.41 -16.72
CA GLN A 180 -26.93 7.03 -17.69
C GLN A 180 -25.84 8.11 -17.81
N ASN A 181 -26.18 9.39 -17.59
CA ASN A 181 -25.23 10.50 -17.63
C ASN A 181 -24.51 10.67 -16.28
N TYR A 182 -23.18 10.77 -16.30
CA TYR A 182 -22.36 10.88 -15.09
C TYR A 182 -22.62 12.16 -14.28
N GLN A 183 -22.99 13.26 -14.93
CA GLN A 183 -23.32 14.53 -14.26
C GLN A 183 -24.66 14.42 -13.54
N CYS A 184 -25.68 13.89 -14.22
CA CYS A 184 -26.99 13.64 -13.63
C CYS A 184 -26.87 12.69 -12.42
N ARG A 185 -26.01 11.66 -12.46
CA ARG A 185 -25.72 10.81 -11.29
C ARG A 185 -25.20 11.57 -10.08
N GLN A 186 -24.44 12.66 -10.26
CA GLN A 186 -23.97 13.52 -9.17
C GLN A 186 -25.08 14.43 -8.61
N LEU A 187 -26.17 14.64 -9.35
CA LEU A 187 -27.33 15.41 -8.88
C LEU A 187 -28.32 14.55 -8.09
N LEU A 188 -28.35 13.23 -8.34
CA LEU A 188 -29.19 12.28 -7.59
C LEU A 188 -28.85 12.19 -6.10
N SER A 189 -27.63 12.53 -5.68
CA SER A 189 -27.25 12.58 -4.25
C SER A 189 -27.84 13.76 -3.49
N ASN A 190 -28.39 14.75 -4.20
CA ASN A 190 -28.91 15.98 -3.58
C ASN A 190 -30.40 15.88 -3.23
N ILE A 191 -31.05 14.76 -3.53
CA ILE A 191 -32.49 14.52 -3.34
C ILE A 191 -32.77 13.14 -2.74
N GLU A 192 -33.91 12.99 -2.07
CA GLU A 192 -34.31 11.74 -1.39
C GLU A 192 -34.90 10.68 -2.36
N ILE A 193 -34.18 10.36 -3.43
CA ILE A 193 -34.65 9.43 -4.48
C ILE A 193 -34.55 7.94 -4.10
N PHE A 194 -33.51 7.56 -3.36
CA PHE A 194 -33.20 6.16 -3.06
C PHE A 194 -34.27 5.45 -2.19
N PRO A 195 -34.91 6.08 -1.19
CA PRO A 195 -36.04 5.49 -0.47
C PRO A 195 -37.17 5.03 -1.38
N SER A 196 -37.61 5.90 -2.30
CA SER A 196 -38.74 5.65 -3.19
C SER A 196 -38.37 4.59 -4.25
N LEU A 197 -37.16 4.64 -4.83
CA LEU A 197 -36.65 3.57 -5.72
C LEU A 197 -36.60 2.20 -5.02
N LEU A 198 -36.08 2.15 -3.79
CA LEU A 198 -36.04 0.91 -3.00
C LEU A 198 -37.45 0.40 -2.62
N ASN A 199 -38.44 1.29 -2.51
CA ASN A 199 -39.83 0.90 -2.28
C ASN A 199 -40.48 0.30 -3.54
N LEU A 200 -40.13 0.79 -4.74
CA LEU A 200 -40.61 0.23 -6.02
C LEU A 200 -40.19 -1.22 -6.28
N LEU A 201 -39.20 -1.75 -5.53
CA LEU A 201 -38.89 -3.18 -5.55
C LEU A 201 -40.06 -4.06 -5.10
N LYS A 202 -41.01 -3.50 -4.33
CA LYS A 202 -42.24 -4.17 -3.88
C LYS A 202 -43.44 -4.00 -4.83
N SER A 203 -43.23 -3.41 -6.01
CA SER A 203 -44.30 -3.22 -6.99
C SER A 203 -44.78 -4.56 -7.55
N ASP A 204 -46.10 -4.71 -7.73
CA ASP A 204 -46.71 -5.86 -8.41
C ASP A 204 -46.35 -5.95 -9.91
N TYR A 205 -45.73 -4.89 -10.46
CA TYR A 205 -45.38 -4.79 -11.88
C TYR A 205 -43.88 -5.01 -12.11
N ALA A 206 -43.53 -6.17 -12.68
CA ALA A 206 -42.14 -6.55 -12.98
C ALA A 206 -41.37 -5.49 -13.79
N THR A 207 -42.01 -4.80 -14.73
CA THR A 207 -41.41 -3.69 -15.49
C THR A 207 -40.95 -2.54 -14.60
N ILE A 208 -41.71 -2.20 -13.55
CA ILE A 208 -41.38 -1.13 -12.60
C ILE A 208 -40.24 -1.58 -11.69
N GLN A 209 -40.27 -2.83 -11.20
CA GLN A 209 -39.16 -3.43 -10.46
C GLN A 209 -37.86 -3.41 -11.28
N GLN A 210 -37.91 -3.83 -12.55
CA GLN A 210 -36.75 -3.86 -13.45
C GLN A 210 -36.18 -2.45 -13.71
N LEU A 211 -37.05 -1.47 -13.99
CA LEU A 211 -36.62 -0.08 -14.19
C LEU A 211 -36.03 0.54 -12.92
N SER A 212 -36.59 0.24 -11.75
CA SER A 212 -36.02 0.68 -10.47
C SER A 212 -34.63 0.06 -10.24
N LEU A 213 -34.48 -1.26 -10.40
CA LEU A 213 -33.19 -1.94 -10.26
C LEU A 213 -32.15 -1.40 -11.26
N LYS A 214 -32.53 -1.15 -12.51
CA LYS A 214 -31.64 -0.53 -13.51
C LYS A 214 -31.23 0.89 -13.11
N THR A 215 -32.14 1.68 -12.54
CA THR A 215 -31.85 3.04 -12.06
C THR A 215 -30.91 3.01 -10.84
N LEU A 216 -31.14 2.09 -9.90
CA LEU A 216 -30.24 1.83 -8.77
C LEU A 216 -28.84 1.37 -9.24
N GLN A 217 -28.76 0.49 -10.23
CA GLN A 217 -27.50 -0.01 -10.81
C GLN A 217 -26.70 1.12 -11.45
N LEU A 218 -27.35 1.97 -12.23
CA LEU A 218 -26.70 3.12 -12.85
C LEU A 218 -26.28 4.14 -11.78
N ALA A 219 -27.16 4.48 -10.84
CA ALA A 219 -26.87 5.46 -9.79
C ALA A 219 -25.72 5.03 -8.87
N SER A 220 -25.58 3.74 -8.55
CA SER A 220 -24.53 3.19 -7.67
C SER A 220 -23.12 3.19 -8.30
N LEU A 221 -22.98 3.53 -9.59
CA LEU A 221 -21.68 3.85 -10.20
C LEU A 221 -21.06 5.16 -9.66
N ASN A 222 -21.82 5.95 -8.89
CA ASN A 222 -21.32 7.14 -8.20
C ASN A 222 -21.11 6.84 -6.71
N LYS A 223 -19.94 7.22 -6.17
CA LYS A 223 -19.56 6.97 -4.77
C LYS A 223 -20.57 7.53 -3.75
N GLU A 224 -21.05 8.76 -3.93
CA GLU A 224 -21.92 9.40 -2.93
C GLU A 224 -23.30 8.76 -2.89
N ASN A 225 -23.85 8.42 -4.07
CA ASN A 225 -25.11 7.68 -4.17
C ASN A 225 -25.04 6.34 -3.42
N ARG A 226 -23.91 5.64 -3.45
CA ARG A 226 -23.74 4.38 -2.70
C ARG A 226 -23.86 4.58 -1.19
N LYS A 227 -23.31 5.69 -0.65
CA LYS A 227 -23.41 6.01 0.78
C LYS A 227 -24.86 6.21 1.19
N ILE A 228 -25.58 7.06 0.46
CA ILE A 228 -27.00 7.36 0.74
C ILE A 228 -27.87 6.10 0.56
N MET A 229 -27.58 5.23 -0.42
CA MET A 229 -28.24 3.92 -0.54
C MET A 229 -28.04 3.04 0.72
N GLN A 230 -26.88 3.08 1.38
CA GLN A 230 -26.67 2.35 2.64
C GLN A 230 -27.43 2.96 3.83
N GLU A 231 -27.53 4.28 3.91
CA GLU A 231 -28.34 4.96 4.94
C GLU A 231 -29.81 4.50 4.91
N PHE A 232 -30.31 4.15 3.71
CA PHE A 232 -31.64 3.57 3.50
C PHE A 232 -31.67 2.04 3.43
N ASP A 233 -30.66 1.36 3.95
CA ASP A 233 -30.57 -0.10 4.08
C ASP A 233 -30.79 -0.86 2.75
N ALA A 234 -30.19 -0.36 1.67
CA ALA A 234 -30.33 -0.95 0.34
C ALA A 234 -29.89 -2.42 0.30
N VAL A 235 -28.79 -2.78 0.95
CA VAL A 235 -28.24 -4.15 0.82
C VAL A 235 -29.17 -5.17 1.49
N ASN A 236 -29.72 -4.90 2.68
CA ASN A 236 -30.67 -5.84 3.28
C ASN A 236 -31.91 -6.01 2.40
N LYS A 237 -32.49 -4.91 1.88
CA LYS A 237 -33.66 -4.95 0.97
C LYS A 237 -33.37 -5.74 -0.31
N LEU A 238 -32.18 -5.60 -0.88
CA LEU A 238 -31.73 -6.35 -2.05
C LEU A 238 -31.49 -7.83 -1.72
N THR A 239 -30.93 -8.14 -0.54
CA THR A 239 -30.77 -9.53 -0.10
C THR A 239 -32.11 -10.22 0.16
N ASP A 240 -33.10 -9.49 0.69
CA ASP A 240 -34.47 -9.97 0.86
C ASP A 240 -35.13 -10.25 -0.49
N PHE A 241 -34.96 -9.34 -1.46
CA PHE A 241 -35.45 -9.53 -2.83
C PHE A 241 -34.95 -10.84 -3.46
N LEU A 242 -33.66 -11.18 -3.29
CA LEU A 242 -33.10 -12.45 -3.80
C LEU A 242 -33.77 -13.71 -3.21
N THR A 243 -34.39 -13.62 -2.02
CA THR A 243 -35.07 -14.77 -1.40
C THR A 243 -36.37 -15.15 -2.12
N HIS A 244 -36.99 -14.20 -2.82
CA HIS A 244 -38.23 -14.41 -3.56
C HIS A 244 -37.94 -15.16 -4.87
N THR A 245 -38.13 -16.47 -4.86
CA THR A 245 -37.85 -17.33 -6.03
C THR A 245 -38.68 -16.99 -7.27
N GLU A 246 -39.81 -16.30 -7.10
CA GLU A 246 -40.70 -15.86 -8.17
C GLU A 246 -40.12 -14.70 -9.00
N TRP A 247 -39.11 -13.99 -8.49
CA TRP A 247 -38.47 -12.85 -9.16
C TRP A 247 -37.11 -13.22 -9.78
N SER A 248 -36.91 -14.50 -10.11
CA SER A 248 -35.64 -15.06 -10.63
C SER A 248 -35.04 -14.25 -11.78
N ASP A 249 -35.89 -13.76 -12.68
CA ASP A 249 -35.50 -13.07 -13.90
C ASP A 249 -34.91 -11.68 -13.62
N LEU A 250 -35.20 -11.11 -12.43
CA LEU A 250 -34.69 -9.82 -11.96
C LEU A 250 -33.50 -9.95 -11.01
N HIS A 251 -33.17 -11.16 -10.54
CA HIS A 251 -32.02 -11.39 -9.67
C HIS A 251 -30.68 -10.96 -10.29
N PRO A 252 -30.40 -11.12 -11.59
CA PRO A 252 -29.20 -10.56 -12.22
C PRO A 252 -29.06 -9.04 -12.01
N ASN A 253 -30.14 -8.27 -12.13
CA ASN A 253 -30.12 -6.84 -11.88
C ASN A 253 -29.79 -6.51 -10.43
N VAL A 254 -30.31 -7.28 -9.46
CA VAL A 254 -29.97 -7.16 -8.04
C VAL A 254 -28.48 -7.40 -7.79
N ILE A 255 -27.91 -8.44 -8.42
CA ILE A 255 -26.48 -8.76 -8.31
C ILE A 255 -25.60 -7.59 -8.77
N PHE A 256 -25.91 -6.94 -9.90
CA PHE A 256 -25.15 -5.77 -10.35
C PHE A 256 -25.25 -4.56 -9.40
N VAL A 257 -26.42 -4.33 -8.78
CA VAL A 257 -26.54 -3.28 -7.75
C VAL A 257 -25.70 -3.63 -6.51
N MET A 258 -25.75 -4.89 -6.06
CA MET A 258 -25.00 -5.35 -4.89
C MET A 258 -23.49 -5.31 -5.10
N GLU A 259 -22.99 -5.66 -6.29
CA GLU A 259 -21.57 -5.54 -6.62
C GLU A 259 -21.07 -4.09 -6.49
N ASN A 260 -21.75 -3.14 -7.15
CA ASN A 260 -21.41 -1.72 -7.07
C ASN A 260 -21.41 -1.22 -5.62
N LEU A 261 -22.40 -1.62 -4.81
CA LEU A 261 -22.47 -1.26 -3.39
C LEU A 261 -21.31 -1.84 -2.56
N LEU A 262 -20.88 -3.06 -2.85
CA LEU A 262 -19.80 -3.76 -2.13
C LEU A 262 -18.38 -3.43 -2.62
N GLU A 263 -18.25 -2.67 -3.72
CA GLU A 263 -16.98 -2.11 -4.17
C GLU A 263 -16.40 -1.15 -3.10
N ASP A 264 -17.25 -0.31 -2.52
CA ASP A 264 -16.83 0.78 -1.63
C ASP A 264 -16.32 0.29 -0.27
N VAL A 265 -15.14 0.78 0.14
CA VAL A 265 -14.48 0.36 1.38
C VAL A 265 -15.25 0.87 2.60
N GLU A 266 -15.75 2.10 2.57
CA GLU A 266 -16.49 2.69 3.71
C GLU A 266 -17.80 1.94 3.96
N VAL A 267 -18.47 1.53 2.88
CA VAL A 267 -19.66 0.67 2.94
C VAL A 267 -19.29 -0.67 3.57
N VAL A 268 -18.21 -1.30 3.13
CA VAL A 268 -17.84 -2.64 3.64
C VAL A 268 -17.36 -2.59 5.08
N GLU A 269 -16.66 -1.53 5.50
CA GLU A 269 -16.30 -1.30 6.91
C GLU A 269 -17.54 -1.12 7.79
N PHE A 270 -18.50 -0.29 7.37
CA PHE A 270 -19.80 -0.13 8.05
C PHE A 270 -20.55 -1.46 8.18
N LEU A 271 -20.60 -2.25 7.10
CA LEU A 271 -21.23 -3.57 7.06
C LEU A 271 -20.47 -4.62 7.88
N VAL A 272 -19.17 -4.45 8.10
CA VAL A 272 -18.37 -5.30 9.00
C VAL A 272 -18.62 -4.93 10.46
N ASP A 273 -18.79 -3.65 10.79
CA ASP A 273 -19.06 -3.23 12.17
C ASP A 273 -20.52 -3.47 12.60
N ASP A 274 -21.49 -3.44 11.67
CA ASP A 274 -22.88 -3.78 12.01
C ASP A 274 -23.08 -5.31 12.18
N MET A 275 -23.23 -5.72 13.45
CA MET A 275 -23.62 -7.09 13.81
C MET A 275 -24.94 -7.55 13.19
N ARG A 276 -25.86 -6.63 12.86
CA ARG A 276 -27.11 -6.96 12.16
C ARG A 276 -26.80 -7.46 10.77
N TYR A 277 -26.00 -6.75 9.97
CA TYR A 277 -25.68 -7.16 8.60
C TYR A 277 -24.98 -8.53 8.52
N LYS A 278 -24.01 -8.77 9.42
CA LYS A 278 -23.36 -10.09 9.59
C LYS A 278 -24.37 -11.21 9.89
N GLN A 279 -25.49 -10.89 10.52
CA GLN A 279 -26.62 -11.80 10.71
C GLN A 279 -27.58 -11.82 9.51
N THR A 280 -27.90 -10.70 8.86
CA THR A 280 -28.89 -10.62 7.76
C THR A 280 -28.48 -11.47 6.55
N LEU A 281 -27.26 -11.28 6.02
CA LEU A 281 -26.75 -12.06 4.88
C LEU A 281 -26.82 -13.58 5.13
N ARG A 282 -26.59 -13.98 6.39
CA ARG A 282 -26.56 -15.38 6.85
C ARG A 282 -27.97 -15.93 7.12
N ASN A 283 -28.82 -15.17 7.79
CA ASN A 283 -30.12 -15.60 8.29
C ASN A 283 -31.20 -15.56 7.21
N ASN A 284 -31.14 -14.60 6.28
CA ASN A 284 -32.15 -14.44 5.24
C ASN A 284 -31.87 -15.36 4.03
N GLY A 285 -30.79 -16.15 4.06
CA GLY A 285 -30.48 -17.14 3.03
C GLY A 285 -29.94 -16.57 1.71
N ALA A 286 -29.73 -15.25 1.62
CA ALA A 286 -29.22 -14.60 0.41
C ALA A 286 -27.84 -15.15 -0.03
N LEU A 287 -26.92 -15.43 0.92
CA LEU A 287 -25.65 -16.09 0.59
C LEU A 287 -25.83 -17.47 -0.06
N ARG A 288 -26.83 -18.24 0.39
CA ARG A 288 -27.17 -19.55 -0.19
C ARG A 288 -27.78 -19.39 -1.59
N LYS A 289 -28.57 -18.34 -1.82
CA LYS A 289 -29.10 -18.00 -3.14
C LYS A 289 -28.01 -17.56 -4.11
N ILE A 290 -27.09 -16.70 -3.68
CA ILE A 290 -25.91 -16.26 -4.45
C ILE A 290 -25.05 -17.47 -4.84
N ALA A 291 -24.75 -18.35 -3.88
CA ALA A 291 -24.04 -19.61 -4.12
C ALA A 291 -24.76 -20.47 -5.18
N LYS A 292 -26.07 -20.69 -5.00
CA LYS A 292 -26.87 -21.44 -5.97
C LYS A 292 -26.89 -20.79 -7.36
N MET A 293 -27.05 -19.47 -7.46
CA MET A 293 -27.04 -18.75 -8.74
C MET A 293 -25.73 -18.95 -9.50
N LEU A 294 -24.58 -18.95 -8.82
CA LEU A 294 -23.30 -19.21 -9.48
C LEU A 294 -23.23 -20.63 -10.06
N ILE A 295 -23.76 -21.61 -9.33
CA ILE A 295 -23.83 -23.02 -9.77
C ILE A 295 -24.77 -23.15 -10.97
N ASP A 296 -25.99 -22.63 -10.87
CA ASP A 296 -27.02 -22.69 -11.91
C ASP A 296 -26.50 -22.06 -13.23
N VAL A 297 -26.00 -20.82 -13.17
CA VAL A 297 -25.43 -20.10 -14.34
C VAL A 297 -24.17 -20.80 -14.89
N ASN A 298 -23.42 -21.53 -14.06
CA ASN A 298 -22.29 -22.31 -14.56
C ASN A 298 -22.70 -23.57 -15.33
N VAL A 299 -23.73 -24.29 -14.87
CA VAL A 299 -24.27 -25.47 -15.55
C VAL A 299 -24.90 -25.10 -16.91
N GLU A 300 -25.58 -23.96 -16.99
CA GLU A 300 -26.19 -23.49 -18.25
C GLU A 300 -25.15 -23.17 -19.35
N GLU A 301 -23.98 -22.63 -18.98
CA GLU A 301 -22.89 -22.42 -19.95
C GLU A 301 -22.30 -23.75 -20.45
N ASP A 302 -22.15 -24.74 -19.56
CA ASP A 302 -21.69 -26.09 -19.91
C ASP A 302 -22.64 -26.83 -20.88
N GLU A 303 -23.93 -26.51 -20.87
CA GLU A 303 -24.90 -27.05 -21.83
C GLU A 303 -24.92 -26.28 -23.15
N THR A 304 -24.82 -24.95 -23.11
CA THR A 304 -24.90 -24.10 -24.31
C THR A 304 -23.63 -24.17 -25.15
N THR A 305 -22.45 -24.24 -24.52
CA THR A 305 -21.17 -24.47 -25.21
C THR A 305 -21.13 -25.80 -25.97
N LYS A 306 -21.66 -26.88 -25.37
CA LYS A 306 -21.81 -28.21 -26.01
C LYS A 306 -22.82 -28.23 -27.17
N LYS A 307 -23.73 -27.25 -27.26
CA LYS A 307 -24.75 -27.14 -28.32
C LYS A 307 -24.31 -26.29 -29.53
N LYS A 308 -23.07 -25.76 -29.57
CA LYS A 308 -22.55 -25.08 -30.77
C LYS A 308 -22.62 -26.02 -32.00
N PRO A 309 -23.24 -25.61 -33.11
CA PRO A 309 -23.43 -26.49 -34.26
C PRO A 309 -22.08 -26.78 -34.94
N THR A 310 -21.69 -28.04 -34.97
CA THR A 310 -20.60 -28.50 -35.84
C THR A 310 -20.94 -28.15 -37.28
N LYS A 311 -20.04 -27.42 -37.96
CA LYS A 311 -20.17 -27.11 -39.39
C LYS A 311 -20.33 -28.42 -40.17
N LYS A 312 -21.54 -28.71 -40.64
CA LYS A 312 -21.78 -29.80 -41.59
C LYS A 312 -21.26 -29.38 -42.95
N ASP A 313 -20.22 -30.05 -43.42
CA ASP A 313 -19.77 -29.94 -44.80
C ASP A 313 -20.93 -30.26 -45.76
N GLY A 314 -21.11 -29.38 -46.73
CA GLY A 314 -22.41 -29.21 -47.39
C GLY A 314 -22.69 -30.16 -48.54
N LYS A 315 -23.97 -30.24 -48.93
CA LYS A 315 -24.38 -30.36 -50.33
C LYS A 315 -25.81 -29.86 -50.58
N SER A 316 -25.89 -28.84 -51.44
CA SER A 316 -26.97 -28.53 -52.39
C SER A 316 -28.45 -28.46 -51.94
N GLY A 317 -29.02 -27.25 -51.99
CA GLY A 317 -30.48 -27.02 -52.08
C GLY A 317 -30.83 -25.53 -52.22
N LYS A 318 -31.32 -25.07 -53.38
CA LYS A 318 -31.63 -23.65 -53.65
C LYS A 318 -33.04 -23.23 -53.18
N LYS A 319 -33.16 -21.95 -52.77
CA LYS A 319 -34.39 -21.11 -52.65
C LYS A 319 -35.37 -21.37 -51.49
N LYS A 320 -35.03 -20.79 -50.34
CA LYS A 320 -35.85 -20.09 -49.31
C LYS A 320 -34.83 -19.43 -48.35
N GLY A 321 -34.97 -18.22 -47.82
CA GLY A 321 -35.64 -16.98 -48.24
C GLY A 321 -34.94 -15.83 -47.49
N GLN A 322 -35.01 -14.56 -47.94
CA GLN A 322 -34.25 -13.45 -47.31
C GLN A 322 -34.53 -13.33 -45.78
N GLN A 323 -35.77 -13.63 -45.38
CA GLN A 323 -36.23 -13.66 -43.98
C GLN A 323 -35.59 -14.75 -43.10
N ASP A 324 -35.04 -15.83 -43.68
CA ASP A 324 -34.38 -16.88 -42.90
C ASP A 324 -32.94 -16.46 -42.53
N ALA A 325 -32.28 -15.67 -43.37
CA ALA A 325 -30.97 -15.10 -43.07
C ALA A 325 -31.04 -14.00 -41.99
N ASP A 326 -32.03 -13.11 -42.06
CA ASP A 326 -32.24 -12.09 -41.01
C ASP A 326 -32.67 -12.71 -39.67
N LYS A 327 -33.41 -13.83 -39.70
CA LYS A 327 -33.70 -14.61 -38.49
C LYS A 327 -32.45 -15.29 -37.93
N GLN A 328 -31.62 -15.91 -38.76
CA GLN A 328 -30.36 -16.52 -38.31
C GLN A 328 -29.42 -15.49 -37.69
N ASN A 329 -29.19 -14.35 -38.35
CA ASN A 329 -28.36 -13.26 -37.83
C ASN A 329 -28.90 -12.71 -36.50
N ASN A 330 -30.23 -12.53 -36.37
CA ASN A 330 -30.83 -12.12 -35.09
C ASN A 330 -30.67 -13.18 -33.99
N THR A 331 -30.81 -14.47 -34.30
CA THR A 331 -30.59 -15.52 -33.28
C THR A 331 -29.12 -15.67 -32.88
N GLU A 332 -28.16 -15.44 -33.77
CA GLU A 332 -26.74 -15.43 -33.43
C GLU A 332 -26.40 -14.21 -32.54
N SER A 333 -26.87 -13.01 -32.89
CA SER A 333 -26.72 -11.80 -32.08
C SER A 333 -27.35 -11.92 -30.67
N GLN A 334 -28.53 -12.54 -30.58
CA GLN A 334 -29.18 -12.82 -29.29
C GLN A 334 -28.41 -13.86 -28.46
N ALA A 335 -27.84 -14.88 -29.08
CA ALA A 335 -27.02 -15.88 -28.39
C ALA A 335 -25.71 -15.27 -27.87
N GLU A 336 -25.05 -14.40 -28.65
CA GLU A 336 -23.86 -13.67 -28.21
C GLU A 336 -24.16 -12.73 -27.04
N ALA A 337 -25.30 -12.01 -27.07
CA ALA A 337 -25.74 -11.17 -25.96
C ALA A 337 -26.02 -11.97 -24.69
N ALA A 338 -26.63 -13.16 -24.79
CA ALA A 338 -26.90 -14.04 -23.66
C ALA A 338 -25.60 -14.61 -23.05
N ILE A 339 -24.63 -15.02 -23.89
CA ILE A 339 -23.31 -15.47 -23.42
C ILE A 339 -22.58 -14.33 -22.68
N LYS A 340 -22.59 -13.12 -23.24
CA LYS A 340 -21.99 -11.95 -22.60
C LYS A 340 -22.62 -11.65 -21.24
N LEU A 341 -23.94 -11.66 -21.15
CA LEU A 341 -24.66 -11.45 -19.89
C LEU A 341 -24.34 -12.55 -18.85
N SER A 342 -24.21 -13.81 -19.27
CA SER A 342 -23.80 -14.92 -18.38
C SER A 342 -22.41 -14.69 -17.79
N ILE A 343 -21.45 -14.22 -18.60
CA ILE A 343 -20.09 -13.87 -18.14
C ILE A 343 -20.14 -12.72 -17.13
N GLU A 344 -20.88 -11.64 -17.42
CA GLU A 344 -21.05 -10.50 -16.52
C GLU A 344 -21.66 -10.94 -15.18
N ILE A 345 -22.70 -11.78 -15.19
CA ILE A 345 -23.31 -12.34 -13.96
C ILE A 345 -22.30 -13.18 -13.17
N LYS A 346 -21.50 -14.03 -13.83
CA LYS A 346 -20.47 -14.85 -13.17
C LYS A 346 -19.39 -14.00 -12.51
N GLU A 347 -18.93 -12.95 -13.18
CA GLU A 347 -17.96 -11.99 -12.65
C GLU A 347 -18.50 -11.31 -11.38
N SER A 348 -19.69 -10.71 -11.46
CA SER A 348 -20.34 -10.05 -10.31
C SER A 348 -20.60 -10.98 -9.13
N LEU A 349 -21.09 -12.21 -9.38
CA LEU A 349 -21.29 -13.22 -8.33
C LEU A 349 -19.98 -13.59 -7.65
N CYS A 350 -18.90 -13.80 -8.41
CA CYS A 350 -17.58 -14.08 -7.85
C CYS A 350 -17.08 -12.92 -6.99
N ASN A 351 -17.20 -11.68 -7.46
CA ASN A 351 -16.79 -10.48 -6.72
C ASN A 351 -17.55 -10.32 -5.39
N ILE A 352 -18.87 -10.55 -5.38
CA ILE A 352 -19.70 -10.53 -4.17
C ILE A 352 -19.29 -11.65 -3.19
N ILE A 353 -19.04 -12.87 -3.68
CA ILE A 353 -18.58 -14.00 -2.86
C ILE A 353 -17.21 -13.71 -2.25
N ALA A 354 -16.28 -13.14 -3.04
CA ALA A 354 -14.95 -12.75 -2.56
C ALA A 354 -15.04 -11.70 -1.44
N LYS A 355 -15.85 -10.65 -1.63
CA LYS A 355 -16.03 -9.61 -0.60
C LYS A 355 -16.69 -10.17 0.68
N SER A 356 -17.69 -11.03 0.51
CA SER A 356 -18.39 -11.72 1.60
C SER A 356 -17.51 -12.72 2.35
N SER A 357 -16.45 -13.23 1.71
CA SER A 357 -15.49 -14.19 2.29
C SER A 357 -14.49 -13.55 3.27
N SER A 358 -14.57 -12.24 3.52
CA SER A 358 -13.91 -11.59 4.66
C SER A 358 -14.35 -12.16 6.03
N ASN A 359 -15.52 -12.80 6.09
CA ASN A 359 -16.01 -13.52 7.25
C ASN A 359 -15.86 -15.05 7.07
N VAL A 360 -15.13 -15.70 7.98
CA VAL A 360 -14.87 -17.15 7.96
C VAL A 360 -16.16 -17.99 8.03
N ASP A 361 -17.22 -17.50 8.69
CA ASP A 361 -18.51 -18.21 8.72
C ASP A 361 -19.22 -18.18 7.35
N ASN A 362 -19.03 -17.14 6.54
CA ASN A 362 -19.56 -17.10 5.17
C ASN A 362 -18.84 -18.11 4.27
N ILE A 363 -17.51 -18.27 4.44
CA ILE A 363 -16.73 -19.29 3.73
C ILE A 363 -17.28 -20.70 4.01
N LYS A 364 -17.70 -21.00 5.25
CA LYS A 364 -18.33 -22.30 5.58
C LYS A 364 -19.61 -22.54 4.77
N ILE A 365 -20.47 -21.52 4.66
CA ILE A 365 -21.71 -21.60 3.86
C ILE A 365 -21.38 -21.83 2.38
N PHE A 366 -20.38 -21.15 1.82
CA PHE A 366 -19.96 -21.37 0.44
C PHE A 366 -19.36 -22.77 0.22
N HIS A 367 -18.61 -23.30 1.20
CA HIS A 367 -18.08 -24.67 1.16
C HIS A 367 -19.19 -25.74 1.26
N GLU A 368 -20.24 -25.53 2.08
CA GLU A 368 -21.43 -26.40 2.13
C GLU A 368 -22.12 -26.53 0.75
N PHE A 369 -21.96 -25.55 -0.14
CA PHE A 369 -22.51 -25.51 -1.49
C PHE A 369 -21.52 -25.95 -2.59
N GLU A 370 -20.34 -26.48 -2.24
CA GLU A 370 -19.26 -26.85 -3.18
C GLU A 370 -18.84 -25.67 -4.11
N ILE A 371 -18.86 -24.43 -3.61
CA ILE A 371 -18.47 -23.24 -4.40
C ILE A 371 -16.98 -23.27 -4.75
N ASP A 372 -16.13 -23.79 -3.86
CA ASP A 372 -14.72 -24.03 -4.13
C ASP A 372 -14.49 -24.94 -5.37
N LYS A 373 -15.21 -26.06 -5.46
CA LYS A 373 -15.21 -26.97 -6.61
C LYS A 373 -15.79 -26.31 -7.87
N THR A 374 -16.85 -25.51 -7.72
CA THR A 374 -17.47 -24.76 -8.82
C THR A 374 -16.49 -23.76 -9.42
N LEU A 375 -15.82 -22.97 -8.57
CA LEU A 375 -14.80 -22.01 -8.98
C LEU A 375 -13.57 -22.71 -9.60
N LEU A 376 -13.15 -23.87 -9.08
CA LEU A 376 -12.08 -24.68 -9.69
C LEU A 376 -12.44 -25.17 -11.09
N ASN A 377 -13.69 -25.57 -11.33
CA ASN A 377 -14.15 -25.92 -12.67
C ASN A 377 -14.08 -24.69 -13.61
N MET A 378 -14.49 -23.51 -13.14
CA MET A 378 -14.45 -22.25 -13.89
C MET A 378 -13.02 -21.82 -14.29
N LEU A 379 -11.97 -22.27 -13.58
CA LEU A 379 -10.57 -22.03 -13.97
C LEU A 379 -10.14 -22.72 -15.26
N ASN A 380 -10.89 -23.73 -15.73
CA ASN A 380 -10.61 -24.44 -16.99
C ASN A 380 -11.27 -23.78 -18.21
N SER A 381 -11.87 -22.60 -18.05
CA SER A 381 -12.42 -21.81 -19.16
C SER A 381 -11.31 -21.11 -19.96
N ASP A 382 -11.57 -20.80 -21.23
CA ASP A 382 -10.65 -20.01 -22.08
C ASP A 382 -10.78 -18.49 -21.86
N ASN A 383 -11.77 -18.03 -21.08
CA ASN A 383 -12.11 -16.62 -20.94
C ASN A 383 -11.53 -16.02 -19.65
N TRP A 384 -10.64 -15.04 -19.78
CA TRP A 384 -10.01 -14.38 -18.63
C TRP A 384 -11.01 -13.67 -17.71
N ASN A 385 -12.16 -13.19 -18.22
CA ASN A 385 -13.25 -12.63 -17.39
C ASN A 385 -13.89 -13.66 -16.46
N ILE A 386 -13.74 -14.96 -16.75
CA ILE A 386 -14.19 -16.04 -15.87
C ILE A 386 -13.03 -16.46 -14.95
N ILE A 387 -11.85 -16.73 -15.51
CA ILE A 387 -10.68 -17.21 -14.76
C ILE A 387 -10.25 -16.20 -13.68
N HIS A 388 -10.14 -14.91 -14.00
CA HIS A 388 -9.63 -13.87 -13.09
C HIS A 388 -10.46 -13.74 -11.80
N PRO A 389 -11.77 -13.46 -11.84
CA PRO A 389 -12.58 -13.31 -10.63
C PRO A 389 -12.76 -14.66 -9.92
N SER A 390 -12.87 -15.78 -10.65
CA SER A 390 -12.99 -17.11 -10.01
C SER A 390 -11.74 -17.47 -9.19
N CYS A 391 -10.56 -17.23 -9.76
CA CYS A 391 -9.28 -17.48 -9.09
C CYS A 391 -9.03 -16.49 -7.94
N GLN A 392 -9.46 -15.23 -8.08
CA GLN A 392 -9.42 -14.24 -7.00
C GLN A 392 -10.31 -14.67 -5.82
N THR A 393 -11.52 -15.13 -6.11
CA THR A 393 -12.49 -15.60 -5.12
C THR A 393 -11.96 -16.82 -4.37
N LEU A 394 -11.44 -17.82 -5.09
CA LEU A 394 -10.73 -18.95 -4.48
C LEU A 394 -9.57 -18.49 -3.59
N GLY A 395 -8.79 -17.51 -4.04
CA GLY A 395 -7.68 -16.97 -3.26
C GLY A 395 -8.12 -16.30 -1.96
N VAL A 396 -9.22 -15.55 -1.96
CA VAL A 396 -9.78 -14.98 -0.72
C VAL A 396 -10.36 -16.06 0.19
N MET A 397 -11.10 -17.03 -0.36
CA MET A 397 -11.65 -18.17 0.41
C MET A 397 -10.54 -19.05 1.02
N ALA A 398 -9.40 -19.20 0.35
CA ALA A 398 -8.22 -19.95 0.82
C ALA A 398 -7.55 -19.36 2.08
N THR A 399 -8.00 -18.21 2.59
CA THR A 399 -7.67 -17.75 3.95
C THR A 399 -8.18 -18.73 5.02
N SER A 400 -9.28 -19.44 4.77
CA SER A 400 -9.79 -20.53 5.62
C SER A 400 -9.12 -21.86 5.32
N SER A 401 -8.74 -22.62 6.35
CA SER A 401 -8.15 -23.96 6.20
C SER A 401 -9.06 -24.94 5.46
N ILE A 402 -10.37 -24.87 5.70
CA ILE A 402 -11.40 -25.71 5.07
C ILE A 402 -11.32 -25.59 3.53
N CYS A 403 -11.19 -24.36 3.03
CA CYS A 403 -11.07 -24.12 1.59
C CYS A 403 -9.72 -24.61 1.04
N ARG A 404 -8.61 -24.45 1.79
CA ARG A 404 -7.29 -24.97 1.39
C ARG A 404 -7.29 -26.50 1.26
N GLU A 405 -7.89 -27.20 2.22
CA GLU A 405 -8.03 -28.66 2.20
C GLU A 405 -8.89 -29.13 1.02
N SER A 406 -9.99 -28.44 0.74
CA SER A 406 -10.87 -28.73 -0.39
C SER A 406 -10.20 -28.50 -1.74
N ILE A 407 -9.47 -27.39 -1.91
CA ILE A 407 -8.69 -27.11 -3.13
C ILE A 407 -7.63 -28.19 -3.37
N PHE A 408 -6.96 -28.66 -2.31
CA PHE A 408 -6.01 -29.76 -2.39
C PHE A 408 -6.69 -31.08 -2.78
N LYS A 409 -7.86 -31.40 -2.19
CA LYS A 409 -8.65 -32.61 -2.49
C LYS A 409 -9.08 -32.72 -3.97
N TYR A 410 -9.25 -31.59 -4.66
CA TYR A 410 -9.66 -31.53 -6.06
C TYR A 410 -8.50 -31.24 -7.03
N ASP A 411 -7.26 -31.53 -6.63
CA ASP A 411 -6.02 -31.31 -7.42
C ASP A 411 -5.83 -29.87 -7.93
N GLY A 412 -6.53 -28.90 -7.32
CA GLY A 412 -6.60 -27.51 -7.77
C GLY A 412 -5.26 -26.77 -7.70
N LEU A 413 -4.32 -27.25 -6.90
CA LEU A 413 -2.99 -26.66 -6.79
C LEU A 413 -2.24 -26.66 -8.14
N GLU A 414 -2.32 -27.75 -8.91
CA GLU A 414 -1.65 -27.83 -10.22
C GLU A 414 -2.33 -26.91 -11.25
N VAL A 415 -3.66 -26.80 -11.20
CA VAL A 415 -4.46 -25.89 -12.05
C VAL A 415 -4.02 -24.44 -11.81
N ILE A 416 -3.92 -24.03 -10.54
CA ILE A 416 -3.55 -22.66 -10.17
C ILE A 416 -2.07 -22.37 -10.50
N ILE A 417 -1.16 -23.35 -10.33
CA ILE A 417 0.25 -23.20 -10.75
C ILE A 417 0.36 -22.95 -12.26
N LYS A 418 -0.46 -23.59 -13.11
CA LYS A 418 -0.47 -23.34 -14.56
C LYS A 418 -0.87 -21.90 -14.89
N LEU A 419 -1.79 -21.31 -14.12
CA LEU A 419 -2.27 -19.92 -14.32
C LEU A 419 -1.19 -18.85 -14.06
N LEU A 420 -0.10 -19.16 -13.35
CA LEU A 420 1.06 -18.25 -13.23
C LEU A 420 1.71 -17.90 -14.58
N LYS A 421 1.52 -18.75 -15.60
CA LYS A 421 2.04 -18.55 -16.96
C LYS A 421 0.98 -18.12 -17.97
N ASN A 422 -0.23 -17.75 -17.51
CA ASN A 422 -1.29 -17.23 -18.38
C ASN A 422 -0.87 -15.87 -18.98
N ASP A 423 -1.26 -15.58 -20.22
CA ASP A 423 -0.92 -14.33 -20.91
C ASP A 423 -1.52 -13.09 -20.23
N HIS A 424 -2.68 -13.23 -19.57
CA HIS A 424 -3.39 -12.11 -18.95
C HIS A 424 -2.88 -11.81 -17.52
N SER A 425 -2.38 -10.59 -17.31
CA SER A 425 -1.78 -10.19 -16.02
C SER A 425 -2.77 -10.19 -14.85
N GLN A 426 -4.07 -9.96 -15.07
CA GLN A 426 -5.08 -10.11 -14.00
C GLN A 426 -5.23 -11.57 -13.54
N VAL A 427 -5.08 -12.53 -14.44
CA VAL A 427 -5.13 -13.97 -14.11
C VAL A 427 -3.88 -14.35 -13.31
N ARG A 428 -2.69 -13.90 -13.72
CA ARG A 428 -1.44 -14.10 -12.95
C ARG A 428 -1.52 -13.48 -11.55
N GLN A 429 -2.07 -12.27 -11.42
CA GLN A 429 -2.31 -11.61 -10.14
C GLN A 429 -3.21 -12.45 -9.21
N SER A 430 -4.34 -12.96 -9.71
CA SER A 430 -5.26 -13.83 -8.96
C SER A 430 -4.62 -15.16 -8.57
N ALA A 431 -3.93 -15.82 -9.50
CA ALA A 431 -3.23 -17.08 -9.24
C ALA A 431 -2.18 -16.91 -8.15
N THR A 432 -1.43 -15.81 -8.19
CA THR A 432 -0.41 -15.49 -7.17
C THR A 432 -1.04 -15.23 -5.79
N LEU A 433 -2.17 -14.51 -5.71
CA LEU A 433 -2.94 -14.35 -4.46
C LEU A 433 -3.40 -15.70 -3.91
N CYS A 434 -3.94 -16.54 -4.78
CA CYS A 434 -4.47 -17.84 -4.39
C CYS A 434 -3.37 -18.76 -3.85
N LEU A 435 -2.24 -18.85 -4.55
CA LEU A 435 -1.07 -19.59 -4.08
C LEU A 435 -0.51 -19.04 -2.77
N ALA A 436 -0.43 -17.71 -2.62
CA ALA A 436 0.08 -17.07 -1.40
C ALA A 436 -0.71 -17.50 -0.15
N ASN A 437 -2.04 -17.58 -0.28
CA ASN A 437 -2.91 -18.04 0.80
C ASN A 437 -2.91 -19.58 0.94
N LEU A 438 -2.85 -20.35 -0.16
CA LEU A 438 -2.78 -21.82 -0.14
C LEU A 438 -1.53 -22.37 0.56
N ILE A 439 -0.40 -21.66 0.52
CA ILE A 439 0.83 -22.06 1.22
C ILE A 439 0.97 -21.44 2.62
N PHE A 440 0.05 -20.57 3.05
CA PHE A 440 0.13 -19.93 4.36
C PHE A 440 0.03 -21.00 5.47
N GLU A 441 1.09 -21.11 6.26
CA GLU A 441 1.29 -22.14 7.31
C GLU A 441 1.19 -23.60 6.79
N ASN A 442 1.37 -23.82 5.48
CA ASN A 442 1.31 -25.15 4.85
C ASN A 442 2.62 -25.49 4.12
N THR A 443 3.48 -26.27 4.79
CA THR A 443 4.80 -26.68 4.28
C THR A 443 4.71 -27.68 3.13
N THR A 444 3.69 -28.54 3.09
CA THR A 444 3.46 -29.50 2.00
C THR A 444 3.22 -28.78 0.69
N ASN A 445 2.29 -27.81 0.68
CA ASN A 445 2.01 -27.00 -0.51
C ASN A 445 3.22 -26.15 -0.91
N ALA A 446 3.97 -25.60 0.05
CA ALA A 446 5.18 -24.83 -0.24
C ALA A 446 6.28 -25.67 -0.91
N ASN A 447 6.42 -26.97 -0.57
CA ASN A 447 7.35 -27.88 -1.25
C ASN A 447 6.96 -28.13 -2.72
N GLU A 448 5.66 -28.26 -3.04
CA GLU A 448 5.20 -28.42 -4.43
C GLU A 448 5.50 -27.20 -5.32
N LEU A 449 5.57 -26.02 -4.71
CA LEU A 449 5.99 -24.76 -5.36
C LEU A 449 7.52 -24.59 -5.43
N ASN A 450 8.31 -25.37 -4.68
CA ASN A 450 9.78 -25.29 -4.67
C ASN A 450 10.43 -25.97 -5.91
N LYS A 451 9.94 -25.61 -7.09
CA LYS A 451 10.47 -26.03 -8.40
C LYS A 451 10.97 -24.78 -9.11
N SER A 452 12.21 -24.82 -9.64
CA SER A 452 12.85 -23.64 -10.24
C SER A 452 11.96 -22.91 -11.26
N SER A 453 11.32 -23.66 -12.17
CA SER A 453 10.43 -23.10 -13.20
C SER A 453 9.16 -22.42 -12.68
N ILE A 454 8.78 -22.64 -11.42
CA ILE A 454 7.70 -21.92 -10.72
C ILE A 454 8.29 -20.64 -10.10
N ILE A 455 9.43 -20.75 -9.43
CA ILE A 455 10.14 -19.62 -8.82
C ILE A 455 10.52 -18.57 -9.89
N ASP A 456 10.97 -19.00 -11.07
CA ASP A 456 11.24 -18.15 -12.23
C ASP A 456 9.99 -17.38 -12.70
N SER A 457 8.81 -18.02 -12.63
CA SER A 457 7.54 -17.37 -12.96
C SER A 457 7.19 -16.30 -11.91
N ILE A 458 7.42 -16.58 -10.62
CA ILE A 458 7.21 -15.62 -9.53
C ILE A 458 8.17 -14.43 -9.67
N ASN A 459 9.43 -14.68 -10.02
CA ASN A 459 10.43 -13.64 -10.29
C ASN A 459 10.05 -12.75 -11.49
N SER A 460 9.45 -13.32 -12.54
CA SER A 460 8.87 -12.56 -13.66
C SER A 460 7.71 -11.66 -13.22
N ILE A 461 6.82 -12.17 -12.36
CA ILE A 461 5.68 -11.40 -11.83
C ILE A 461 6.14 -10.24 -10.92
N LEU A 462 7.26 -10.39 -10.19
CA LEU A 462 7.88 -9.28 -9.44
C LEU A 462 8.35 -8.12 -10.34
N GLN A 463 8.59 -8.34 -11.64
CA GLN A 463 8.98 -7.28 -12.58
C GLN A 463 7.79 -6.65 -13.32
N GLU A 464 6.54 -7.02 -12.99
CA GLU A 464 5.36 -6.37 -13.55
C GLU A 464 5.19 -4.92 -13.03
N SER A 465 4.55 -4.07 -13.85
CA SER A 465 4.23 -2.68 -13.52
C SER A 465 2.97 -2.51 -12.65
N ARG A 466 2.43 -3.60 -12.09
CA ARG A 466 1.19 -3.60 -11.31
C ARG A 466 1.46 -3.93 -9.84
N ASP A 467 1.26 -2.95 -8.98
CA ASP A 467 1.45 -3.06 -7.52
C ASP A 467 0.85 -4.35 -6.93
N ASN A 468 -0.38 -4.70 -7.29
CA ASN A 468 -1.06 -5.89 -6.76
C ASN A 468 -0.39 -7.22 -7.17
N SER A 469 0.13 -7.33 -8.40
CA SER A 469 0.90 -8.52 -8.83
C SER A 469 2.15 -8.68 -7.97
N VAL A 470 2.90 -7.59 -7.80
CA VAL A 470 4.17 -7.55 -7.06
C VAL A 470 3.95 -7.78 -5.57
N ILE A 471 2.90 -7.19 -4.98
CA ILE A 471 2.46 -7.41 -3.59
C ILE A 471 2.18 -8.90 -3.36
N ASN A 472 1.36 -9.52 -4.22
CA ASN A 472 0.99 -10.92 -4.07
C ASN A 472 2.21 -11.85 -4.22
N ALA A 473 3.09 -11.58 -5.19
CA ALA A 473 4.33 -12.34 -5.40
C ALA A 473 5.29 -12.20 -4.20
N SER A 474 5.37 -11.01 -3.61
CA SER A 474 6.14 -10.76 -2.39
C SER A 474 5.59 -11.54 -1.19
N ILE A 475 4.26 -11.56 -0.99
CA ILE A 475 3.61 -12.34 0.08
C ILE A 475 3.88 -13.84 -0.13
N LEU A 476 3.73 -14.33 -1.36
CA LEU A 476 4.01 -15.72 -1.73
C LEU A 476 5.45 -16.11 -1.36
N LEU A 477 6.46 -15.33 -1.78
CA LEU A 477 7.86 -15.58 -1.46
C LEU A 477 8.16 -15.52 0.04
N ARG A 478 7.47 -14.68 0.82
CA ARG A 478 7.60 -14.64 2.28
C ARG A 478 7.00 -15.87 2.95
N ASN A 479 5.87 -16.35 2.46
CA ASN A 479 5.24 -17.56 2.97
C ASN A 479 6.10 -18.80 2.65
N MET A 480 6.70 -18.87 1.44
CA MET A 480 7.70 -19.88 1.08
C MET A 480 8.93 -19.84 2.01
N ALA A 481 9.48 -18.65 2.29
CA ALA A 481 10.62 -18.48 3.18
C ALA A 481 10.33 -18.84 4.65
N SER A 482 9.08 -18.64 5.09
CA SER A 482 8.60 -19.00 6.43
C SER A 482 8.33 -20.51 6.56
N ALA A 483 7.98 -21.19 5.46
CA ALA A 483 7.63 -22.61 5.47
C ALA A 483 8.83 -23.53 5.73
N SER A 484 10.01 -23.24 5.16
CA SER A 484 11.23 -24.02 5.42
C SER A 484 12.50 -23.25 5.09
N ALA A 485 13.56 -23.49 5.87
CA ALA A 485 14.90 -22.99 5.57
C ALA A 485 15.48 -23.55 4.26
N THR A 486 15.08 -24.76 3.84
CA THR A 486 15.49 -25.35 2.56
C THR A 486 14.89 -24.59 1.38
N ILE A 487 13.57 -24.42 1.36
CA ILE A 487 12.83 -23.63 0.36
C ILE A 487 13.40 -22.20 0.29
N LYS A 488 13.67 -21.58 1.44
CA LYS A 488 14.32 -20.26 1.49
C LYS A 488 15.68 -20.25 0.77
N SER A 489 16.53 -21.24 1.03
CA SER A 489 17.85 -21.38 0.36
C SER A 489 17.71 -21.58 -1.15
N ASP A 490 16.72 -22.36 -1.60
CA ASP A 490 16.49 -22.63 -3.02
C ASP A 490 15.93 -21.40 -3.75
N CYS A 491 15.01 -20.65 -3.13
CA CYS A 491 14.58 -19.32 -3.61
C CYS A 491 15.76 -18.32 -3.70
N ILE A 492 16.72 -18.36 -2.77
CA ILE A 492 17.92 -17.51 -2.84
C ILE A 492 18.77 -17.88 -4.06
N LYS A 493 19.04 -19.17 -4.28
CA LYS A 493 19.78 -19.68 -5.46
C LYS A 493 19.07 -19.38 -6.78
N ALA A 494 17.74 -19.40 -6.79
CA ALA A 494 16.90 -19.01 -7.94
C ALA A 494 16.81 -17.49 -8.16
N GLY A 495 17.56 -16.68 -7.40
CA GLY A 495 17.70 -15.24 -7.67
C GLY A 495 16.59 -14.34 -7.11
N CYS A 496 15.69 -14.84 -6.26
CA CYS A 496 14.57 -14.06 -5.71
C CYS A 496 15.02 -12.76 -5.02
N VAL A 497 16.17 -12.78 -4.35
CA VAL A 497 16.73 -11.57 -3.69
C VAL A 497 17.05 -10.49 -4.71
N LYS A 498 17.66 -10.84 -5.84
CA LYS A 498 17.97 -9.91 -6.93
C LYS A 498 16.68 -9.37 -7.57
N ALA A 499 15.73 -10.24 -7.88
CA ALA A 499 14.44 -9.85 -8.46
C ALA A 499 13.66 -8.88 -7.55
N MET A 500 13.64 -9.10 -6.24
CA MET A 500 13.05 -8.15 -5.28
C MET A 500 13.76 -6.78 -5.30
N LEU A 501 15.10 -6.76 -5.32
CA LEU A 501 15.87 -5.50 -5.33
C LEU A 501 15.72 -4.73 -6.65
N GLU A 502 15.54 -5.42 -7.78
CA GLU A 502 15.19 -4.83 -9.07
C GLU A 502 13.78 -4.24 -9.06
N SER A 503 12.79 -4.97 -8.53
CA SER A 503 11.40 -4.51 -8.38
C SER A 503 11.27 -3.27 -7.47
N ILE A 504 12.05 -3.21 -6.39
CA ILE A 504 12.13 -2.02 -5.52
C ILE A 504 12.72 -0.80 -6.27
N LYS A 505 13.72 -1.02 -7.14
CA LYS A 505 14.33 0.04 -7.95
C LYS A 505 13.38 0.57 -9.02
N THR A 506 12.63 -0.29 -9.70
CA THR A 506 11.70 0.12 -10.77
C THR A 506 10.46 0.82 -10.23
N ASN A 507 9.91 0.36 -9.11
CA ASN A 507 8.61 0.80 -8.59
C ASN A 507 8.74 1.73 -7.36
N ALA A 508 9.70 2.68 -7.41
CA ALA A 508 10.12 3.51 -6.28
C ALA A 508 9.05 4.43 -5.63
N ASN A 509 7.85 4.55 -6.23
CA ASN A 509 6.76 5.41 -5.73
C ASN A 509 5.65 4.63 -4.99
N GLY A 510 5.57 3.29 -5.15
CA GLY A 510 4.46 2.48 -4.64
C GLY A 510 4.61 2.14 -3.16
N ILE A 511 4.34 3.06 -2.23
CA ILE A 511 4.62 2.92 -0.78
C ILE A 511 4.11 1.60 -0.17
N ILE A 512 2.90 1.16 -0.54
CA ILE A 512 2.29 -0.08 -0.02
C ILE A 512 3.06 -1.31 -0.54
N MET A 513 3.34 -1.36 -1.85
CA MET A 513 4.10 -2.42 -2.48
C MET A 513 5.56 -2.46 -1.98
N LEU A 514 6.21 -1.30 -1.83
CA LEU A 514 7.55 -1.19 -1.23
C LEU A 514 7.56 -1.70 0.21
N THR A 515 6.54 -1.37 1.00
CA THR A 515 6.37 -1.86 2.38
C THR A 515 6.29 -3.39 2.41
N GLU A 516 5.60 -4.00 1.46
CA GLU A 516 5.46 -5.46 1.36
C GLU A 516 6.76 -6.14 0.92
N LEU A 517 7.45 -5.57 -0.08
CA LEU A 517 8.78 -6.01 -0.51
C LEU A 517 9.81 -5.92 0.64
N MET A 518 9.79 -4.86 1.45
CA MET A 518 10.68 -4.73 2.61
C MET A 518 10.46 -5.78 3.69
N LYS A 519 9.21 -6.13 4.00
CA LYS A 519 8.88 -7.25 4.92
C LYS A 519 9.54 -8.53 4.42
N THR A 520 9.29 -8.86 3.15
CA THR A 520 9.76 -10.10 2.51
C THR A 520 11.28 -10.14 2.41
N LEU A 521 11.92 -9.08 1.92
CA LEU A 521 13.37 -8.95 1.87
C LEU A 521 14.01 -9.13 3.26
N SER A 522 13.41 -8.60 4.33
CA SER A 522 13.91 -8.79 5.70
C SER A 522 13.88 -10.26 6.15
N CYS A 523 12.94 -11.08 5.67
CA CYS A 523 12.93 -12.52 5.95
C CYS A 523 14.08 -13.24 5.24
N TYR A 524 14.38 -12.87 3.99
CA TYR A 524 15.47 -13.46 3.21
C TYR A 524 16.86 -13.06 3.73
N LEU A 525 17.06 -11.79 4.09
CA LEU A 525 18.33 -11.25 4.62
C LEU A 525 18.78 -11.85 5.97
N THR A 526 17.97 -12.70 6.59
CA THR A 526 18.42 -13.57 7.69
C THR A 526 19.51 -14.55 7.25
N ASP A 527 19.49 -14.96 5.98
CA ASP A 527 20.46 -15.87 5.37
C ASP A 527 21.76 -15.16 4.96
N CYS A 528 22.91 -15.85 5.05
CA CYS A 528 24.21 -15.26 4.74
C CYS A 528 24.45 -15.06 3.25
N ASP A 529 23.97 -15.95 2.38
CA ASP A 529 24.14 -15.83 0.93
C ASP A 529 23.18 -14.78 0.35
N ALA A 530 21.98 -14.65 0.93
CA ALA A 530 21.09 -13.52 0.64
C ALA A 530 21.74 -12.16 0.95
N ARG A 531 22.52 -12.05 2.04
CA ARG A 531 23.26 -10.80 2.36
C ARG A 531 24.39 -10.50 1.36
N LYS A 532 25.09 -11.51 0.83
CA LYS A 532 26.09 -11.33 -0.23
C LYS A 532 25.44 -10.75 -1.50
N ILE A 533 24.39 -11.43 -2.01
CA ILE A 533 23.65 -10.99 -3.20
C ILE A 533 23.09 -9.57 -3.03
N PHE A 534 22.58 -9.24 -1.83
CA PHE A 534 22.12 -7.89 -1.51
C PHE A 534 23.24 -6.86 -1.59
N ASP A 535 24.43 -7.17 -1.08
CA ASP A 535 25.58 -6.27 -1.12
C ASP A 535 26.10 -6.08 -2.55
N ASP A 536 26.21 -7.17 -3.32
CA ASP A 536 26.58 -7.17 -4.75
C ASP A 536 25.61 -6.30 -5.60
N CYS A 537 24.34 -6.25 -5.21
CA CYS A 537 23.30 -5.48 -5.91
C CYS A 537 23.20 -4.00 -5.47
N ASN A 538 24.15 -3.51 -4.65
CA ASN A 538 24.13 -2.21 -3.98
C ASN A 538 22.86 -1.97 -3.13
N GLY A 539 22.38 -3.02 -2.45
CA GLY A 539 21.15 -3.00 -1.67
C GLY A 539 21.10 -1.92 -0.58
N SER A 540 22.25 -1.55 0.00
CA SER A 540 22.35 -0.47 1.00
C SER A 540 21.78 0.87 0.52
N SER A 541 22.06 1.24 -0.74
CA SER A 541 21.53 2.48 -1.35
C SER A 541 20.02 2.38 -1.61
N ILE A 542 19.50 1.19 -1.89
CA ILE A 542 18.06 0.96 -2.05
C ILE A 542 17.33 1.21 -0.73
N LEU A 543 17.84 0.66 0.39
CA LEU A 543 17.24 0.85 1.70
C LEU A 543 17.32 2.32 2.15
N GLU A 544 18.41 3.03 1.83
CA GLU A 544 18.51 4.47 2.06
C GLU A 544 17.43 5.27 1.32
N ASN A 545 17.21 5.00 0.03
CA ASN A 545 16.16 5.64 -0.76
C ASN A 545 14.76 5.41 -0.14
N CYS A 546 14.47 4.19 0.33
CA CYS A 546 13.21 3.89 1.00
C CYS A 546 13.04 4.62 2.35
N LEU A 547 14.11 4.80 3.14
CA LEU A 547 14.07 5.65 4.34
C LEU A 547 13.79 7.13 4.03
N ASN A 548 14.13 7.59 2.83
CA ASN A 548 13.95 8.98 2.41
C ASN A 548 12.53 9.34 1.97
N LEU A 549 11.67 8.36 1.68
CA LEU A 549 10.25 8.56 1.39
C LEU A 549 9.41 8.95 2.64
N ASN A 550 9.98 8.83 3.84
CA ASN A 550 9.43 9.28 5.13
C ASN A 550 8.08 8.67 5.60
N ASP A 551 7.53 7.66 4.92
CA ASP A 551 6.35 6.92 5.41
C ASP A 551 6.65 6.09 6.67
N ILE A 552 5.69 6.02 7.60
CA ILE A 552 5.86 5.37 8.91
C ILE A 552 6.02 3.85 8.78
N ASN A 553 5.21 3.21 7.92
CA ASN A 553 5.26 1.76 7.73
C ASN A 553 6.51 1.37 6.94
N LEU A 554 6.79 2.08 5.85
CA LEU A 554 7.98 1.84 5.05
C LEU A 554 9.26 2.03 5.87
N ILE A 555 9.38 3.09 6.67
CA ILE A 555 10.50 3.27 7.61
C ILE A 555 10.63 2.07 8.54
N ARG A 556 9.53 1.60 9.14
CA ARG A 556 9.55 0.48 10.10
C ARG A 556 10.16 -0.78 9.48
N TYR A 557 9.70 -1.18 8.30
CA TYR A 557 10.17 -2.41 7.66
C TYR A 557 11.52 -2.24 6.94
N THR A 558 11.86 -1.03 6.48
CA THR A 558 13.21 -0.72 5.98
C THR A 558 14.24 -0.79 7.12
N SER A 559 13.93 -0.25 8.30
CA SER A 559 14.75 -0.42 9.51
C SER A 559 14.85 -1.89 9.96
N GLN A 560 13.80 -2.69 9.78
CA GLN A 560 13.85 -4.14 10.03
C GLN A 560 14.79 -4.84 9.05
N ALA A 561 14.73 -4.54 7.75
CA ALA A 561 15.65 -5.05 6.73
C ALA A 561 17.10 -4.63 7.04
N LEU A 562 17.35 -3.39 7.42
CA LEU A 562 18.68 -2.91 7.87
C LEU A 562 19.19 -3.69 9.09
N THR A 563 18.33 -3.96 10.09
CA THR A 563 18.70 -4.70 11.32
C THR A 563 19.27 -6.09 11.03
N VAL A 564 18.79 -6.76 9.98
CA VAL A 564 19.30 -8.08 9.55
C VAL A 564 20.41 -7.98 8.52
N ALA A 565 20.36 -7.01 7.59
CA ALA A 565 21.42 -6.75 6.61
C ALA A 565 22.76 -6.44 7.28
N CYS A 566 22.74 -5.66 8.37
CA CYS A 566 23.93 -5.27 9.13
C CYS A 566 24.62 -6.43 9.87
N ASN A 567 24.15 -7.69 9.74
CA ASN A 567 24.92 -8.88 10.13
C ASN A 567 25.98 -9.24 9.06
N ASN A 568 26.67 -8.23 8.53
CA ASN A 568 27.73 -8.28 7.52
C ASN A 568 28.47 -6.93 7.57
N GLU A 569 29.79 -6.98 7.75
CA GLU A 569 30.66 -5.83 7.96
C GLU A 569 30.73 -4.89 6.73
N SER A 570 30.90 -5.44 5.52
CA SER A 570 30.90 -4.68 4.25
C SER A 570 29.63 -3.84 4.05
N ILE A 571 28.47 -4.41 4.41
CA ILE A 571 27.19 -3.69 4.35
C ILE A 571 27.18 -2.50 5.32
N VAL A 572 27.71 -2.68 6.53
CA VAL A 572 27.77 -1.65 7.57
C VAL A 572 28.72 -0.52 7.17
N GLU A 573 29.89 -0.81 6.62
CA GLU A 573 30.84 0.20 6.12
C GLU A 573 30.21 1.11 5.05
N LYS A 574 29.48 0.52 4.09
CA LYS A 574 28.75 1.26 3.04
C LYS A 574 27.63 2.13 3.62
N LEU A 575 26.89 1.65 4.62
CA LEU A 575 25.81 2.38 5.29
C LEU A 575 26.33 3.53 6.18
N VAL A 576 27.48 3.34 6.83
CA VAL A 576 28.18 4.42 7.55
C VAL A 576 28.64 5.50 6.57
N SER A 577 29.25 5.10 5.46
CA SER A 577 29.84 6.01 4.46
C SER A 577 28.80 6.85 3.70
N SER A 578 27.59 6.32 3.52
CA SER A 578 26.44 7.03 2.90
C SER A 578 25.69 7.97 3.86
N GLY A 579 25.90 7.85 5.18
CA GLY A 579 25.28 8.73 6.17
C GLY A 579 23.89 8.27 6.66
N VAL A 580 23.43 7.07 6.28
CA VAL A 580 22.16 6.45 6.73
C VAL A 580 21.99 6.49 8.26
N LEU A 581 23.09 6.34 9.01
CA LEU A 581 23.08 6.40 10.47
C LEU A 581 22.50 7.72 11.01
N SER A 582 22.83 8.87 10.40
CA SER A 582 22.27 10.17 10.78
C SER A 582 20.75 10.22 10.61
N LYS A 583 20.26 9.67 9.48
CA LYS A 583 18.83 9.56 9.16
C LYS A 583 18.13 8.67 10.19
N LEU A 584 18.66 7.48 10.49
CA LEU A 584 18.11 6.57 11.49
C LEU A 584 18.02 7.24 12.87
N ILE A 585 19.06 7.95 13.31
CA ILE A 585 19.06 8.67 14.59
C ILE A 585 18.01 9.81 14.58
N SER A 586 17.85 10.53 13.47
CA SER A 586 16.81 11.56 13.31
C SER A 586 15.38 10.98 13.38
N ILE A 587 15.19 9.74 12.92
CA ILE A 587 13.93 8.99 12.99
C ILE A 587 13.69 8.52 14.43
N TYR A 588 14.70 7.94 15.08
CA TYR A 588 14.62 7.45 16.46
C TYR A 588 14.26 8.56 17.47
N LYS A 589 14.79 9.78 17.27
CA LYS A 589 14.47 10.97 18.07
C LYS A 589 13.08 11.57 17.78
N SER A 590 12.42 11.17 16.70
CA SER A 590 11.15 11.75 16.26
C SER A 590 9.98 11.11 17.01
N LYS A 591 9.17 11.93 17.72
CA LYS A 591 8.01 11.44 18.48
C LYS A 591 6.99 10.65 17.65
N SER A 592 6.87 10.94 16.34
CA SER A 592 5.88 10.34 15.44
C SER A 592 6.43 9.20 14.56
N ARG A 593 7.75 9.11 14.37
CA ARG A 593 8.37 8.14 13.43
C ARG A 593 9.27 7.10 14.11
N THR A 594 9.50 7.24 15.42
CA THR A 594 10.31 6.30 16.18
C THR A 594 9.67 4.91 16.22
N ASN A 595 10.49 3.86 16.11
CA ASN A 595 10.05 2.48 16.20
C ASN A 595 11.21 1.59 16.70
N ILE A 596 10.87 0.41 17.21
CA ILE A 596 11.85 -0.51 17.80
C ILE A 596 12.93 -0.97 16.81
N HIS A 597 12.58 -1.18 15.54
CA HIS A 597 13.52 -1.64 14.52
C HIS A 597 14.56 -0.58 14.15
N THR A 598 14.19 0.71 14.16
CA THR A 598 15.15 1.81 13.96
C THR A 598 16.21 1.81 15.06
N LYS A 599 15.83 1.57 16.32
CA LYS A 599 16.81 1.42 17.42
C LYS A 599 17.70 0.20 17.20
N LEU A 600 17.11 -0.97 16.90
CA LEU A 600 17.85 -2.21 16.65
C LEU A 600 18.82 -2.09 15.47
N ALA A 601 18.48 -1.34 14.42
CA ALA A 601 19.37 -1.06 13.30
C ALA A 601 20.57 -0.20 13.73
N ILE A 602 20.35 0.86 14.52
CA ILE A 602 21.41 1.69 15.08
C ILE A 602 22.33 0.87 15.99
N ASP A 603 21.75 0.11 16.93
CA ASP A 603 22.50 -0.76 17.85
C ASP A 603 23.31 -1.83 17.07
N ARG A 604 22.78 -2.35 15.95
CA ARG A 604 23.50 -3.30 15.08
C ARG A 604 24.67 -2.66 14.34
N ILE A 605 24.46 -1.48 13.72
CA ILE A 605 25.53 -0.71 13.05
C ILE A 605 26.67 -0.42 14.03
N PHE A 606 26.34 0.01 15.25
CA PHE A 606 27.34 0.28 16.29
C PHE A 606 28.12 -0.97 16.72
N ASN A 607 27.45 -2.12 16.87
CA ASN A 607 28.14 -3.35 17.28
C ASN A 607 29.05 -3.96 16.19
N PHE A 608 28.80 -3.64 14.91
CA PHE A 608 29.67 -4.02 13.79
C PHE A 608 30.67 -2.93 13.39
N ASN A 609 30.62 -1.74 14.01
CA ASN A 609 31.58 -0.68 13.76
C ASN A 609 31.88 0.11 15.05
N LEU A 610 32.86 -0.40 15.81
CA LEU A 610 33.24 0.16 17.12
C LEU A 610 33.78 1.59 17.04
N THR A 611 34.48 1.92 15.94
CA THR A 611 34.93 3.30 15.62
C THR A 611 33.76 4.28 15.66
N VAL A 612 32.69 3.99 14.92
CA VAL A 612 31.48 4.82 14.87
C VAL A 612 30.72 4.79 16.19
N LYS A 613 30.61 3.61 16.84
CA LYS A 613 30.01 3.48 18.18
C LYS A 613 30.66 4.43 19.19
N PHE A 614 31.99 4.41 19.28
CA PHE A 614 32.74 5.24 20.22
C PHE A 614 32.72 6.73 19.85
N ALA A 615 32.68 7.06 18.55
CA ALA A 615 32.54 8.44 18.08
C ALA A 615 31.20 9.08 18.50
N TYR A 616 30.10 8.30 18.51
CA TYR A 616 28.74 8.76 18.82
C TYR A 616 28.33 8.61 20.30
N LEU A 617 28.73 7.51 20.96
CA LEU A 617 28.29 7.17 22.32
C LEU A 617 29.29 7.55 23.41
N ASP A 618 30.51 7.96 23.03
CA ASP A 618 31.64 8.19 23.93
C ASP A 618 32.01 6.97 24.81
N LYS A 619 31.49 5.77 24.49
CA LYS A 619 31.71 4.58 25.30
C LYS A 619 31.78 3.32 24.43
N LEU A 620 32.77 2.49 24.73
CA LEU A 620 32.79 1.06 24.43
C LEU A 620 32.51 0.29 25.73
N GLU A 621 31.61 -0.69 25.65
CA GLU A 621 31.25 -1.58 26.75
C GLU A 621 32.30 -2.69 26.93
N GLU A 622 32.22 -3.42 28.05
CA GLU A 622 33.11 -4.56 28.32
C GLU A 622 33.03 -5.68 27.26
N THR A 623 31.93 -5.74 26.50
CA THR A 623 31.71 -6.70 25.40
C THR A 623 32.19 -6.21 24.03
N ASP A 624 32.58 -4.93 23.91
CA ASP A 624 33.10 -4.36 22.67
C ASP A 624 34.62 -4.62 22.61
N ILE A 625 35.04 -5.66 21.88
CA ILE A 625 36.43 -6.13 21.86
C ILE A 625 37.17 -5.55 20.64
N VAL A 626 38.25 -4.80 20.87
CA VAL A 626 39.07 -4.15 19.84
C VAL A 626 40.26 -5.04 19.45
N THR A 627 40.07 -5.89 18.43
CA THR A 627 41.10 -6.82 17.92
C THR A 627 41.67 -6.49 16.53
N GLY A 628 41.09 -5.54 15.81
CA GLY A 628 41.50 -5.19 14.44
C GLY A 628 41.64 -3.69 14.26
N LEU A 629 41.30 -3.24 13.05
CA LEU A 629 41.29 -1.82 12.69
C LEU A 629 40.29 -1.04 13.56
N PHE A 630 40.78 -0.05 14.31
CA PHE A 630 39.96 0.88 15.09
C PHE A 630 40.55 2.29 14.98
N VAL A 631 39.68 3.30 14.97
CA VAL A 631 40.08 4.69 14.77
C VAL A 631 39.36 5.58 15.78
N ASP A 632 40.12 6.26 16.65
CA ASP A 632 39.56 7.32 17.50
C ASP A 632 39.51 8.63 16.71
N VAL A 633 38.38 8.83 16.02
CA VAL A 633 38.03 10.07 15.31
C VAL A 633 37.60 11.21 16.26
N GLY A 634 37.58 10.97 17.57
CA GLY A 634 37.04 11.90 18.57
C GLY A 634 35.51 11.89 18.67
N ARG A 635 34.96 12.86 19.40
CA ARG A 635 33.52 13.01 19.66
C ARG A 635 32.82 13.69 18.49
N VAL A 636 31.81 13.01 17.93
CA VAL A 636 30.82 13.59 17.01
C VAL A 636 29.95 14.59 17.78
N ARG A 637 29.86 15.84 17.30
CA ARG A 637 29.20 16.94 18.05
C ARG A 637 27.71 17.06 17.70
N SER A 638 27.37 16.87 16.43
CA SER A 638 26.00 16.79 15.94
C SER A 638 25.76 15.40 15.38
N LEU A 639 24.59 14.82 15.65
CA LEU A 639 24.25 13.47 15.18
C LEU A 639 24.04 13.40 13.66
N ASN A 640 24.04 14.56 13.00
CA ASN A 640 24.01 14.70 11.55
C ASN A 640 25.41 14.77 10.92
N ASP A 641 26.48 14.85 11.71
CA ASP A 641 27.84 14.88 11.18
C ASP A 641 28.21 13.48 10.67
N LYS A 642 28.61 13.36 9.40
CA LYS A 642 29.16 12.11 8.85
C LYS A 642 30.51 11.83 9.53
N VAL A 643 30.68 10.62 10.09
CA VAL A 643 32.00 10.11 10.45
C VAL A 643 32.76 9.83 9.16
N LYS A 644 33.91 10.48 9.00
CA LYS A 644 34.77 10.30 7.84
C LYS A 644 35.45 8.95 7.85
N THR A 645 35.72 8.41 6.66
CA THR A 645 36.51 7.16 6.50
C THR A 645 37.98 7.39 6.85
N LEU A 646 38.75 6.32 7.07
CA LEU A 646 40.19 6.43 7.35
C LEU A 646 40.93 7.19 6.23
N ASN A 647 40.58 6.94 4.97
CA ASN A 647 41.17 7.62 3.82
C ASN A 647 40.75 9.11 3.76
N GLU A 648 39.46 9.41 3.97
CA GLU A 648 38.95 10.80 4.04
C GLU A 648 39.58 11.63 5.18
N LEU A 649 40.10 10.96 6.22
CA LEU A 649 40.82 11.54 7.36
C LEU A 649 42.33 11.64 7.13
N ALA A 650 42.90 10.65 6.43
CA ALA A 650 44.30 10.62 6.03
C ALA A 650 44.64 11.78 5.08
N GLU A 651 43.74 12.08 4.14
CA GLU A 651 43.84 13.13 3.13
C GLU A 651 43.53 14.55 3.67
N GLU A 652 43.09 14.72 4.92
CA GLU A 652 42.91 16.07 5.50
C GLU A 652 44.25 16.80 5.61
N GLU A 653 44.29 18.07 5.17
CA GLU A 653 45.41 18.98 5.46
C GLU A 653 45.78 18.96 6.95
N VAL A 654 47.08 18.82 7.24
CA VAL A 654 47.61 18.78 8.61
C VAL A 654 47.19 20.04 9.36
N ASN A 655 46.48 19.87 10.46
CA ASN A 655 45.81 20.97 11.15
C ASN A 655 45.97 20.91 12.68
N HIS A 656 45.57 21.98 13.37
CA HIS A 656 45.75 22.11 14.82
C HIS A 656 44.67 21.44 15.69
N LYS A 657 43.78 20.60 15.13
CA LYS A 657 42.79 19.83 15.92
C LYS A 657 43.50 18.76 16.78
N LYS A 658 42.75 17.97 17.57
CA LYS A 658 43.30 16.76 18.22
C LYS A 658 43.73 15.76 17.13
N PRO A 659 44.89 15.06 17.25
CA PRO A 659 45.21 13.96 16.35
C PRO A 659 44.17 12.85 16.40
N ILE A 660 44.00 12.17 15.28
CA ILE A 660 43.15 10.99 15.11
C ILE A 660 44.01 9.77 15.40
N ILE A 661 43.57 8.88 16.28
CA ILE A 661 44.41 7.76 16.73
C ILE A 661 44.05 6.50 15.95
N LEU A 662 45.04 5.93 15.27
CA LEU A 662 44.92 4.70 14.49
C LEU A 662 45.40 3.50 15.31
N ILE A 663 44.58 2.46 15.32
CA ILE A 663 44.86 1.16 15.91
C ILE A 663 44.79 0.19 14.73
N ASN A 664 45.94 -0.25 14.23
CA ASN A 664 46.02 -1.20 13.10
C ASN A 664 47.13 -2.24 13.36
N PRO A 665 47.00 -3.12 14.36
CA PRO A 665 48.01 -4.14 14.65
C PRO A 665 48.04 -5.20 13.55
N ASP A 666 49.21 -5.76 13.28
CA ASP A 666 49.30 -7.01 12.52
C ASP A 666 48.88 -8.16 13.44
N ASN A 667 47.90 -8.95 12.99
CA ASN A 667 47.36 -10.09 13.74
C ASN A 667 47.94 -11.44 13.29
N GLU A 668 48.67 -11.46 12.18
CA GLU A 668 49.25 -12.66 11.57
C GLU A 668 50.77 -12.75 11.79
N LEU A 669 51.44 -11.62 12.04
CA LEU A 669 52.84 -11.59 12.49
C LEU A 669 53.02 -12.32 13.83
N CYS A 670 53.60 -13.50 13.74
CA CYS A 670 54.10 -14.26 14.87
C CYS A 670 55.63 -14.27 14.77
N THR A 671 56.33 -13.44 15.56
CA THR A 671 57.79 -13.29 15.42
C THR A 671 58.55 -13.85 16.61
N ASP A 672 59.40 -14.84 16.32
CA ASP A 672 60.53 -15.21 17.18
C ASP A 672 61.65 -14.13 17.12
N ASN A 673 61.59 -13.22 16.14
CA ASN A 673 62.56 -12.12 15.91
C ASN A 673 62.15 -10.78 16.54
N TYR A 674 61.64 -10.81 17.78
CA TYR A 674 61.28 -9.61 18.56
C TYR A 674 62.38 -8.52 18.59
N PHE A 675 63.65 -8.93 18.56
CA PHE A 675 64.79 -8.01 18.56
C PHE A 675 64.98 -7.23 17.25
N GLU A 676 64.83 -7.84 16.09
CA GLU A 676 65.08 -7.19 14.79
C GLU A 676 64.00 -6.15 14.44
N VAL A 677 62.73 -6.48 14.70
CA VAL A 677 61.60 -5.54 14.50
C VAL A 677 61.72 -4.36 15.47
N HIS A 678 62.15 -4.62 16.72
CA HIS A 678 62.40 -3.57 17.70
C HIS A 678 63.59 -2.68 17.28
N GLU A 679 64.66 -3.23 16.70
CA GLU A 679 65.82 -2.45 16.26
C GLU A 679 65.46 -1.51 15.09
N PHE A 680 64.75 -1.99 14.07
CA PHE A 680 64.28 -1.18 12.94
C PHE A 680 63.34 -0.03 13.37
N TYR A 681 62.35 -0.30 14.23
CA TYR A 681 61.46 0.77 14.73
C TYR A 681 62.15 1.68 15.75
N LEU A 682 63.13 1.17 16.51
CA LEU A 682 63.97 2.02 17.35
C LEU A 682 64.83 2.93 16.47
N GLU A 683 65.35 2.48 15.33
CA GLU A 683 66.09 3.28 14.36
C GLU A 683 65.20 4.36 13.71
N ILE A 684 63.98 4.04 13.26
CA ILE A 684 63.01 5.06 12.77
C ILE A 684 62.68 6.07 13.88
N THR A 685 62.41 5.59 15.10
CA THR A 685 62.11 6.43 16.27
C THR A 685 63.29 7.34 16.62
N ILE A 686 64.51 6.80 16.64
CA ILE A 686 65.75 7.52 16.90
C ILE A 686 66.01 8.52 15.79
N ASN A 687 65.82 8.18 14.51
CA ASN A 687 66.00 9.11 13.40
C ASN A 687 64.99 10.27 13.45
N CYS A 688 63.73 10.02 13.81
CA CYS A 688 62.74 11.08 14.07
C CYS A 688 63.15 11.95 15.28
N LEU A 689 63.51 11.36 16.41
CA LEU A 689 63.92 12.10 17.61
C LEU A 689 65.25 12.86 17.42
N LEU A 690 66.21 12.32 16.68
CA LEU A 690 67.47 12.97 16.33
C LEU A 690 67.27 14.11 15.32
N ARG A 691 66.36 13.96 14.35
CA ARG A 691 65.95 15.06 13.46
C ARG A 691 65.31 16.19 14.27
N LEU A 692 64.38 15.89 15.18
CA LEU A 692 63.75 16.89 16.06
C LEU A 692 64.78 17.59 16.97
N ASN A 693 65.68 16.84 17.61
CA ASN A 693 66.71 17.40 18.48
C ASN A 693 67.79 18.20 17.72
N LYS A 694 68.02 17.92 16.42
CA LYS A 694 68.82 18.79 15.55
C LYS A 694 68.09 20.08 15.16
N ILE A 695 66.83 19.98 14.73
CA ILE A 695 66.03 21.13 14.29
C ILE A 695 65.83 22.14 15.44
N LEU A 696 65.62 21.67 16.67
CA LEU A 696 65.50 22.52 17.86
C LEU A 696 66.76 23.34 18.20
N ASN A 697 67.90 23.05 17.57
CA ASN A 697 69.18 23.74 17.76
C ASN A 697 69.65 24.51 16.49
N MET A 698 68.81 24.62 15.47
CA MET A 698 69.08 25.34 14.21
C MET A 698 68.32 26.67 14.15
N ASN A 699 68.79 27.61 13.32
CA ASN A 699 68.02 28.81 12.97
C ASN A 699 66.96 28.50 11.88
N GLU A 700 65.98 29.39 11.67
CA GLU A 700 64.85 29.14 10.76
C GLU A 700 65.26 28.82 9.32
N GLU A 701 66.28 29.50 8.77
CA GLU A 701 66.75 29.25 7.40
C GLU A 701 67.47 27.89 7.28
N GLU A 702 68.30 27.51 8.26
CA GLU A 702 68.95 26.20 8.32
C GLU A 702 67.93 25.07 8.48
N ALA A 703 66.93 25.24 9.34
CA ALA A 703 65.86 24.27 9.53
C ALA A 703 65.04 24.06 8.25
N MET A 704 64.62 25.14 7.59
CA MET A 704 63.89 25.10 6.33
C MET A 704 64.69 24.41 5.21
N LYS A 705 65.99 24.69 5.12
CA LYS A 705 66.87 24.06 4.14
C LYS A 705 67.10 22.58 4.45
N PHE A 706 67.31 22.21 5.71
CA PHE A 706 67.44 20.81 6.13
C PHE A 706 66.17 19.99 5.84
N ILE A 707 64.99 20.57 6.04
CA ILE A 707 63.70 19.96 5.68
C ILE A 707 63.56 19.82 4.15
N SER A 708 64.02 20.79 3.37
CA SER A 708 64.04 20.73 1.90
C SER A 708 64.96 19.62 1.37
N ASP A 709 66.16 19.50 1.93
CA ASP A 709 67.20 18.60 1.42
C ASP A 709 66.94 17.12 1.80
N ASN A 710 66.26 16.86 2.92
CA ASN A 710 65.90 15.50 3.37
C ASN A 710 64.52 15.02 2.88
N LYS A 711 63.85 15.77 2.00
CA LYS A 711 62.44 15.57 1.60
C LYS A 711 62.18 14.33 0.72
N LYS A 712 63.20 13.50 0.46
CA LYS A 712 63.15 12.32 -0.43
C LYS A 712 63.37 10.96 0.25
N GLU A 713 63.74 10.93 1.53
CA GLU A 713 63.99 9.68 2.29
C GLU A 713 62.90 9.37 3.33
N VAL A 714 61.68 9.85 3.08
CA VAL A 714 60.47 9.31 3.70
C VAL A 714 59.57 8.93 2.53
N GLU A 715 59.71 7.70 2.04
CA GLU A 715 58.55 7.07 1.40
C GLU A 715 57.42 7.12 2.42
N LEU A 716 56.26 7.64 1.99
CA LEU A 716 55.14 7.86 2.90
C LEU A 716 54.85 6.55 3.62
N MET A 717 54.87 6.56 4.96
CA MET A 717 54.37 5.45 5.75
C MET A 717 52.89 5.30 5.39
N ASP A 718 52.59 4.32 4.54
CA ASP A 718 51.22 4.10 4.07
C ASP A 718 50.33 3.85 5.29
N ILE A 719 49.23 4.59 5.36
CA ILE A 719 48.28 4.50 6.47
C ILE A 719 47.53 3.15 6.45
N SER A 720 47.64 2.39 5.34
CA SER A 720 47.27 0.97 5.26
C SER A 720 48.22 0.03 6.01
N SER A 721 49.46 0.45 6.29
CA SER A 721 50.47 -0.40 6.95
C SER A 721 50.15 -0.66 8.42
N PHE A 722 50.62 -1.80 8.93
CA PHE A 722 50.39 -2.19 10.31
C PHE A 722 51.28 -1.43 11.31
N ASP A 723 50.73 -1.15 12.49
CA ASP A 723 51.45 -0.65 13.65
C ASP A 723 52.25 -1.81 14.28
N LEU A 724 53.42 -2.06 13.70
CA LEU A 724 54.36 -3.11 14.16
C LEU A 724 54.83 -2.88 15.61
N ARG A 725 54.76 -1.65 16.12
CA ARG A 725 55.09 -1.33 17.51
C ARG A 725 53.95 -1.65 18.47
N LEU A 726 52.70 -1.39 18.10
CA LEU A 726 51.54 -1.93 18.82
C LEU A 726 51.56 -3.46 18.80
N THR A 727 51.96 -4.06 17.67
CA THR A 727 52.10 -5.53 17.52
C THR A 727 53.11 -6.09 18.52
N SER A 728 54.29 -5.48 18.67
CA SER A 728 55.28 -5.90 19.67
C SER A 728 54.82 -5.67 21.13
N TYR A 729 53.99 -4.65 21.38
CA TYR A 729 53.32 -4.48 22.68
C TYR A 729 52.33 -5.61 22.97
N ILE A 730 51.54 -6.04 21.98
CA ILE A 730 50.61 -7.17 22.09
C ILE A 730 51.37 -8.47 22.39
N GLU A 731 52.41 -8.80 21.62
CA GLU A 731 53.27 -9.96 21.88
C GLU A 731 53.85 -9.92 23.31
N HIS A 732 54.37 -8.75 23.74
CA HIS A 732 54.96 -8.61 25.07
C HIS A 732 53.96 -8.89 26.20
N VAL A 733 52.74 -8.33 26.13
CA VAL A 733 51.74 -8.56 27.18
C VAL A 733 51.20 -9.98 27.15
N MET A 734 51.02 -10.59 25.97
CA MET A 734 50.62 -11.99 25.86
C MET A 734 51.68 -12.95 26.44
N ARG A 735 52.97 -12.70 26.18
CA ARG A 735 54.07 -13.53 26.71
C ARG A 735 54.28 -13.34 28.23
N ASN A 736 54.14 -12.12 28.77
CA ASN A 736 54.59 -11.79 30.13
C ASN A 736 53.46 -11.48 31.14
N ILE A 737 52.29 -11.02 30.70
CA ILE A 737 51.18 -10.61 31.56
C ILE A 737 50.07 -11.66 31.58
N GLN A 738 49.71 -12.23 30.42
CA GLN A 738 48.70 -13.30 30.33
C GLN A 738 48.93 -14.50 31.28
N PRO A 739 50.17 -14.95 31.55
CA PRO A 739 50.43 -16.06 32.46
C PRO A 739 50.26 -15.73 33.96
N LEU A 740 50.02 -14.47 34.33
CA LEU A 740 49.87 -14.07 35.74
C LEU A 740 48.60 -14.69 36.36
N PRO A 741 48.65 -15.10 37.64
CA PRO A 741 47.68 -16.03 38.22
C PRO A 741 46.34 -15.39 38.61
N THR A 742 46.26 -14.06 38.76
CA THR A 742 45.00 -13.38 39.10
C THR A 742 44.74 -12.18 38.19
N LEU A 743 43.45 -11.88 37.98
CA LEU A 743 42.99 -10.71 37.22
C LEU A 743 43.56 -9.39 37.78
N LEU A 744 43.75 -9.30 39.10
CA LEU A 744 44.31 -8.10 39.72
C LEU A 744 45.79 -7.92 39.38
N ASP A 745 46.58 -9.00 39.44
CA ASP A 745 47.99 -8.98 39.04
C ASP A 745 48.13 -8.60 37.56
N GLN A 746 47.28 -9.17 36.70
CA GLN A 746 47.23 -8.88 35.27
C GLN A 746 46.90 -7.40 34.99
N VAL A 747 45.88 -6.85 35.66
CA VAL A 747 45.47 -5.44 35.52
C VAL A 747 46.55 -4.49 36.02
N GLU A 748 47.17 -4.77 37.17
CA GLU A 748 48.23 -3.92 37.74
C GLU A 748 49.49 -3.93 36.85
N ALA A 749 49.91 -5.12 36.40
CA ALA A 749 51.03 -5.27 35.46
C ALA A 749 50.75 -4.58 34.12
N LEU A 750 49.52 -4.70 33.59
CA LEU A 750 49.13 -4.05 32.34
C LEU A 750 49.14 -2.52 32.47
N ALA A 751 48.58 -1.97 33.55
CA ALA A 751 48.60 -0.55 33.83
C ALA A 751 50.03 -0.01 33.95
N MET A 752 50.91 -0.75 34.65
CA MET A 752 52.34 -0.44 34.73
C MET A 752 53.02 -0.45 33.36
N PHE A 753 52.72 -1.43 32.50
CA PHE A 753 53.27 -1.51 31.14
C PHE A 753 52.82 -0.33 30.28
N VAL A 754 51.51 -0.06 30.22
CA VAL A 754 50.93 1.08 29.48
C VAL A 754 51.54 2.41 29.92
N SER A 755 51.65 2.64 31.24
CA SER A 755 52.24 3.85 31.80
C SER A 755 53.71 4.01 31.39
N LYS A 756 54.53 2.96 31.52
CA LYS A 756 55.95 2.96 31.10
C LYS A 756 56.10 3.24 29.60
N SER A 757 55.28 2.61 28.77
CA SER A 757 55.30 2.76 27.30
C SER A 757 54.89 4.16 26.82
N MET A 758 54.14 4.91 27.64
CA MET A 758 53.64 6.26 27.32
C MET A 758 54.20 7.36 28.24
N GLY A 759 55.46 7.24 28.66
CA GLY A 759 56.22 8.32 29.31
C GLY A 759 56.34 8.24 30.83
N GLY A 760 55.84 7.16 31.45
CA GLY A 760 56.03 6.84 32.87
C GLY A 760 55.08 7.57 33.83
N PHE A 761 55.50 7.65 35.09
CA PHE A 761 54.72 8.23 36.18
C PHE A 761 54.60 9.75 36.05
N VAL A 762 53.42 10.31 36.32
CA VAL A 762 53.15 11.77 36.20
C VAL A 762 52.70 12.33 37.56
N GLN A 763 53.43 13.33 38.07
CA GLN A 763 53.06 13.99 39.31
C GLN A 763 51.90 14.98 39.08
N SER A 764 50.91 14.99 39.98
CA SER A 764 49.68 15.81 39.83
C SER A 764 49.93 17.32 39.62
N LEU A 765 51.04 17.84 40.15
CA LEU A 765 51.42 19.26 40.02
C LEU A 765 52.04 19.61 38.66
N SER A 766 52.61 18.66 37.92
CA SER A 766 53.44 18.92 36.73
C SER A 766 52.69 18.88 35.40
N ILE A 767 51.38 18.62 35.41
CA ILE A 767 50.63 18.34 34.17
C ILE A 767 50.45 19.58 33.28
N LYS A 768 50.49 20.79 33.86
CA LYS A 768 50.43 22.05 33.09
C LYS A 768 51.73 22.36 32.32
N ASP A 769 52.86 21.82 32.78
CA ASP A 769 54.18 22.03 32.16
C ASP A 769 54.48 21.01 31.04
N CYS A 770 53.58 20.05 30.84
CA CYS A 770 53.75 18.93 29.93
C CYS A 770 53.54 19.32 28.46
N LYS A 771 54.64 19.58 27.74
CA LYS A 771 54.70 19.95 26.31
C LYS A 771 54.23 18.88 25.30
N TYR A 772 53.39 17.90 25.68
CA TYR A 772 53.01 16.77 24.82
C TYR A 772 52.31 17.16 23.51
N GLN A 773 51.64 18.32 23.48
CA GLN A 773 51.00 18.86 22.27
C GLN A 773 52.01 19.26 21.18
N LEU A 774 53.25 19.61 21.54
CA LEU A 774 54.32 19.89 20.57
C LEU A 774 54.73 18.60 19.86
N ASN A 775 55.09 17.56 20.62
CA ASN A 775 55.46 16.24 20.08
C ASN A 775 54.40 15.66 19.12
N LEU A 776 53.11 15.79 19.45
CA LEU A 776 52.01 15.32 18.58
C LEU A 776 51.81 16.18 17.33
N SER A 777 52.21 17.45 17.35
CA SER A 777 52.18 18.33 16.18
C SER A 777 53.39 18.09 15.28
N GLU A 778 54.56 17.87 15.87
CA GLU A 778 55.78 17.40 15.21
C GLU A 778 55.55 16.06 14.49
N LEU A 779 54.93 15.08 15.15
CA LEU A 779 54.60 13.78 14.56
C LEU A 779 53.69 13.93 13.32
N ARG A 780 52.62 14.71 13.40
CA ARG A 780 51.72 14.96 12.24
C ARG A 780 52.42 15.63 11.07
N ASN A 781 53.27 16.63 11.35
CA ASN A 781 54.08 17.27 10.33
C ASN A 781 55.08 16.30 9.68
N SER A 782 55.67 15.39 10.47
CA SER A 782 56.63 14.39 9.96
C SER A 782 55.97 13.25 9.16
N LEU A 783 54.73 12.88 9.49
CA LEU A 783 53.94 11.87 8.80
C LEU A 783 53.09 12.45 7.65
N ASN A 784 53.02 13.78 7.54
CA ASN A 784 52.16 14.53 6.61
C ASN A 784 50.67 14.11 6.66
N THR A 785 50.15 13.80 7.86
CA THR A 785 48.74 13.44 8.07
C THR A 785 48.27 13.78 9.48
N ASN A 786 46.95 13.85 9.68
CA ASN A 786 46.33 14.01 11.01
C ASN A 786 46.14 12.69 11.77
N VAL A 787 46.36 11.55 11.10
CA VAL A 787 46.20 10.19 11.63
C VAL A 787 47.53 9.70 12.21
N ILE A 788 47.54 9.25 13.48
CA ILE A 788 48.75 8.78 14.18
C ILE A 788 48.53 7.36 14.70
N PRO A 789 49.34 6.36 14.27
CA PRO A 789 49.40 5.04 14.90
C PRO A 789 49.74 5.12 16.39
N ILE A 790 48.97 4.44 17.25
CA ILE A 790 49.09 4.56 18.70
C ILE A 790 50.47 4.15 19.24
N GLY A 791 51.16 3.23 18.57
CA GLY A 791 52.51 2.79 18.92
C GLY A 791 53.55 3.92 18.87
N LEU A 792 53.34 4.94 18.03
CA LEU A 792 54.24 6.11 17.89
C LEU A 792 54.06 7.16 19.00
N ILE A 793 53.11 6.97 19.93
CA ILE A 793 52.82 7.93 21.01
C ILE A 793 53.63 7.59 22.28
N PHE A 794 54.85 8.11 22.34
CA PHE A 794 55.81 7.88 23.45
C PHE A 794 55.46 8.58 24.77
N LYS A 795 54.62 9.63 24.72
CA LYS A 795 54.30 10.48 25.86
C LYS A 795 52.81 10.83 25.80
N GLY A 796 52.00 10.02 26.46
CA GLY A 796 50.56 10.16 26.52
C GLY A 796 50.08 10.42 27.95
N LEU A 797 48.95 11.12 28.08
CA LEU A 797 48.24 11.28 29.35
C LEU A 797 47.11 10.23 29.42
N GLN A 798 46.14 10.50 30.29
CA GLN A 798 44.95 9.69 30.54
C GLN A 798 44.21 9.24 29.27
N ASP A 799 44.20 10.06 28.21
CA ASP A 799 43.50 9.77 26.96
C ASP A 799 44.13 8.61 26.17
N TYR A 800 45.36 8.77 25.71
CA TYR A 800 46.03 7.72 24.91
C TYR A 800 46.35 6.47 25.74
N ARG A 801 46.60 6.63 27.05
CA ARG A 801 46.81 5.49 27.96
C ARG A 801 45.58 4.62 28.09
N ALA A 802 44.39 5.20 28.24
CA ALA A 802 43.16 4.41 28.37
C ALA A 802 42.79 3.68 27.07
N VAL A 803 43.06 4.30 25.92
CA VAL A 803 42.91 3.64 24.61
C VAL A 803 43.89 2.47 24.48
N LEU A 804 45.19 2.67 24.78
CA LEU A 804 46.18 1.58 24.74
C LEU A 804 45.84 0.46 25.75
N PHE A 805 45.41 0.82 26.96
CA PHE A 805 44.98 -0.15 27.98
C PHE A 805 43.82 -1.00 27.47
N LYS A 806 42.78 -0.41 26.88
CA LYS A 806 41.63 -1.15 26.31
C LYS A 806 42.08 -2.17 25.27
N ILE A 807 42.89 -1.75 24.29
CA ILE A 807 43.34 -2.64 23.20
C ILE A 807 44.14 -3.83 23.75
N LEU A 808 45.06 -3.58 24.68
CA LEU A 808 45.88 -4.65 25.27
C LEU A 808 45.08 -5.53 26.23
N ALA A 809 44.15 -4.96 27.00
CA ALA A 809 43.23 -5.70 27.86
C ALA A 809 42.35 -6.67 27.05
N ASP A 810 41.83 -6.20 25.91
CA ASP A 810 41.02 -7.01 25.00
C ASP A 810 41.79 -8.21 24.43
N ARG A 811 43.12 -8.10 24.20
CA ARG A 811 43.97 -9.24 23.81
C ARG A 811 44.22 -10.23 24.93
N LEU A 812 44.26 -9.76 26.17
CA LEU A 812 44.42 -10.60 27.36
C LEU A 812 43.11 -11.24 27.83
N GLY A 813 41.97 -10.87 27.25
CA GLY A 813 40.64 -11.29 27.72
C GLY A 813 40.17 -10.56 28.99
N ILE A 814 40.74 -9.39 29.29
CA ILE A 814 40.39 -8.55 30.44
C ILE A 814 39.21 -7.66 30.04
N SER A 815 38.01 -8.04 30.47
CA SER A 815 36.76 -7.28 30.26
C SER A 815 36.83 -5.88 30.89
N CYS A 816 37.00 -4.84 30.06
CA CYS A 816 37.01 -3.44 30.51
C CYS A 816 36.26 -2.51 29.54
N THR A 817 35.73 -1.41 30.07
CA THR A 817 35.16 -0.33 29.25
C THR A 817 36.24 0.58 28.65
N LEU A 818 35.86 1.39 27.67
CA LEU A 818 36.58 2.61 27.30
C LEU A 818 35.57 3.75 27.27
N GLU A 819 35.67 4.71 28.20
CA GLU A 819 34.75 5.84 28.34
C GLU A 819 35.47 7.17 28.07
N ARG A 820 34.85 8.08 27.30
CA ARG A 820 35.33 9.42 26.97
C ARG A 820 34.48 10.49 27.68
N GLY A 821 35.07 11.16 28.67
CA GLY A 821 34.42 12.21 29.45
C GLY A 821 34.35 13.58 28.78
N LYS A 822 34.19 14.61 29.62
CA LYS A 822 34.36 16.01 29.22
C LYS A 822 35.85 16.30 29.03
N TYR A 823 36.17 17.35 28.28
CA TYR A 823 37.55 17.78 27.97
C TYR A 823 38.47 16.73 27.32
N ASN A 824 37.90 15.64 26.79
CA ASN A 824 38.63 14.51 26.19
C ASN A 824 39.51 13.74 27.18
N ASN A 825 39.03 13.55 28.41
CA ASN A 825 39.59 12.57 29.35
C ASN A 825 39.00 11.19 29.09
N TYR A 826 39.81 10.14 29.19
CA TYR A 826 39.38 8.77 28.92
C TYR A 826 39.64 7.92 30.17
N TRP A 827 38.91 6.82 30.35
CA TRP A 827 39.23 5.86 31.40
C TRP A 827 38.66 4.49 31.08
N ASN A 828 39.19 3.49 31.78
CA ASN A 828 38.72 2.12 31.71
C ASN A 828 38.09 1.76 33.05
N THR A 829 36.85 1.26 33.00
CA THR A 829 36.15 0.69 34.15
C THR A 829 36.21 -0.83 34.05
N LEU A 830 36.40 -1.49 35.19
CA LEU A 830 36.43 -2.95 35.36
C LEU A 830 35.39 -3.36 36.42
N THR A 831 34.58 -4.37 36.13
CA THR A 831 33.76 -5.03 37.16
C THR A 831 34.59 -6.06 37.94
N VAL A 832 34.87 -5.79 39.23
CA VAL A 832 35.67 -6.67 40.11
C VAL A 832 34.79 -7.28 41.21
N ILE A 833 34.97 -8.58 41.48
CA ILE A 833 34.25 -9.28 42.55
C ILE A 833 35.08 -9.21 43.84
N LEU A 834 34.52 -8.60 44.90
CA LEU A 834 35.18 -8.46 46.20
C LEU A 834 34.44 -9.24 47.32
N PRO A 835 35.18 -9.81 48.28
CA PRO A 835 34.60 -10.39 49.48
C PRO A 835 34.16 -9.30 50.47
N GLU A 836 33.03 -9.54 51.14
CA GLU A 836 32.45 -8.63 52.13
C GLU A 836 33.44 -8.33 53.30
N GLY A 837 33.67 -7.04 53.57
CA GLY A 837 34.54 -6.58 54.65
C GLY A 837 33.97 -6.94 56.02
N GLN A 838 34.79 -7.56 56.89
CA GLN A 838 34.32 -8.11 58.17
C GLN A 838 33.64 -7.05 59.06
N LYS A 839 32.41 -7.34 59.52
CA LYS A 839 31.98 -7.03 60.89
C LYS A 839 30.82 -7.92 61.35
N THR A 840 31.01 -8.47 62.55
CA THR A 840 30.12 -9.34 63.34
C THR A 840 30.01 -10.81 62.94
N SER A 841 30.03 -11.66 63.96
CA SER A 841 30.15 -13.11 63.92
C SER A 841 28.79 -13.81 63.90
N SER A 842 28.43 -14.43 62.78
CA SER A 842 27.62 -15.66 62.76
C SER A 842 27.68 -16.29 61.36
N GLN A 843 27.55 -17.62 61.29
CA GLN A 843 27.71 -18.38 60.05
C GLN A 843 26.58 -18.09 59.06
N ARG A 844 26.83 -17.18 58.11
CA ARG A 844 26.09 -17.09 56.84
C ARG A 844 27.09 -17.02 55.68
N ARG A 845 26.70 -17.60 54.54
CA ARG A 845 27.52 -17.64 53.32
C ARG A 845 28.00 -16.21 52.98
N LYS A 846 29.31 -16.01 52.85
CA LYS A 846 29.90 -14.72 52.42
C LYS A 846 29.20 -14.28 51.13
N LYS A 847 28.51 -13.13 51.14
CA LYS A 847 28.01 -12.55 49.90
C LYS A 847 29.19 -11.97 49.15
N MET A 848 29.38 -12.42 47.91
CA MET A 848 30.29 -11.78 46.97
C MET A 848 29.54 -10.62 46.32
N PHE A 849 30.20 -9.47 46.20
CA PHE A 849 29.61 -8.30 45.54
C PHE A 849 30.51 -7.85 44.39
N THR A 850 29.89 -7.54 43.26
CA THR A 850 30.53 -6.86 42.13
C THR A 850 30.67 -5.37 42.43
N LYS A 851 31.82 -4.80 42.09
CA LYS A 851 32.10 -3.36 42.12
C LYS A 851 32.75 -2.91 40.84
N ASP A 852 32.27 -1.80 40.31
CA ASP A 852 32.86 -1.16 39.15
C ASP A 852 34.00 -0.25 39.63
N CYS A 853 35.18 -0.43 39.06
CA CYS A 853 36.40 0.26 39.47
C CYS A 853 37.13 0.86 38.26
N ILE A 854 37.54 2.12 38.35
CA ILE A 854 38.40 2.77 37.37
C ILE A 854 39.85 2.33 37.59
N VAL A 855 40.56 2.01 36.51
CA VAL A 855 42.02 1.82 36.54
C VAL A 855 42.71 3.19 36.50
N ASP A 856 43.49 3.53 37.53
CA ASP A 856 44.39 4.67 37.50
C ASP A 856 45.58 4.36 36.59
N LEU A 857 45.80 5.18 35.56
CA LEU A 857 46.90 5.06 34.60
C LEU A 857 47.89 6.24 34.68
N VAL A 858 47.69 7.17 35.63
CA VAL A 858 48.37 8.48 35.68
C VAL A 858 49.02 8.76 37.03
N PHE A 859 48.24 8.73 38.12
CA PHE A 859 48.67 9.21 39.44
C PHE A 859 49.12 8.09 40.39
N HIS A 860 48.42 6.96 40.38
CA HIS A 860 48.71 5.75 41.17
C HIS A 860 48.55 4.53 40.27
N VAL A 861 49.38 4.46 39.23
CA VAL A 861 49.32 3.46 38.15
C VAL A 861 49.01 2.04 38.66
N GLY A 862 47.92 1.45 38.17
CA GLY A 862 47.45 0.10 38.54
C GLY A 862 46.46 0.06 39.69
N ARG A 863 46.28 1.16 40.44
CA ARG A 863 45.30 1.24 41.52
C ARG A 863 43.87 1.27 40.99
N LEU A 864 43.01 0.49 41.63
CA LEU A 864 41.58 0.46 41.35
C LEU A 864 40.81 1.45 42.23
N MET A 865 40.03 2.33 41.60
CA MET A 865 39.20 3.34 42.24
C MET A 865 37.71 3.02 42.03
N ASP A 866 37.01 2.65 43.09
CA ASP A 866 35.54 2.44 43.07
C ASP A 866 34.85 3.68 42.46
N VAL A 867 34.04 3.48 41.41
CA VAL A 867 33.44 4.55 40.60
C VAL A 867 32.57 5.52 41.41
N THR A 868 32.10 5.12 42.60
CA THR A 868 31.29 5.94 43.50
C THR A 868 32.10 6.93 44.34
N THR A 869 33.44 6.79 44.37
CA THR A 869 34.31 7.60 45.21
C THR A 869 34.54 9.01 44.65
N THR A 870 34.79 9.97 45.54
CA THR A 870 35.17 11.34 45.15
C THR A 870 36.51 11.40 44.42
N GLU A 871 37.38 10.40 44.62
CA GLU A 871 38.64 10.21 43.89
C GLU A 871 38.38 9.82 42.42
N ALA A 872 37.53 8.82 42.18
CA ALA A 872 37.09 8.44 40.84
C ALA A 872 36.39 9.59 40.08
N ILE A 873 35.52 10.36 40.76
CA ILE A 873 34.85 11.52 40.16
C ILE A 873 35.88 12.58 39.74
N LYS A 874 36.88 12.87 40.58
CA LYS A 874 37.98 13.79 40.22
C LYS A 874 38.76 13.29 39.01
N TYR A 875 39.10 12.00 38.97
CA TYR A 875 39.82 11.37 37.85
C TYR A 875 39.04 11.44 36.52
N LYS A 876 37.70 11.35 36.54
CA LYS A 876 36.86 11.56 35.34
C LYS A 876 36.82 13.03 34.87
N SER A 877 37.11 13.98 35.75
CA SER A 877 36.91 15.43 35.53
C SER A 877 38.18 16.24 35.27
N PHE A 878 39.36 15.61 35.38
CA PHE A 878 40.66 16.26 35.54
C PHE A 878 41.15 17.07 34.32
#